data_AF-A1D8T5-F1
#
_entry.id   AF-A1D8T5-F1
#
_cell.length_a   1.000
_cell.length_b   1.000
_cell.length_c   1.000
_cell.angle_alpha   90.00
_cell.angle_beta   90.00
_cell.angle_gamma   90.00
#
_symmetry.space_group_name_H-M   'P 1'
#
loop_
_entity.id
_entity.type
_entity.pdbx_description
1 polymer ?
#
loop_
_entity_poly.entity_id
_entity_poly.type
_entity_poly.pdbx_seq_one_letter_code
_entity_poly.pdbx_strand_id
1 'polypeptide(L)'
;MGSNDLNGTEQDSLQILIVGAGIGGLTAAIALRQQGHRVILFERSRFANEIGAAIHISPNANSVLLRLGVDATKFGAVETEMLRERSTDGKVLQIVPVKELASMWRNKWLLVHRAHLHEGLKAAALAPGPGIPAELHTSSKVIDIDPHRATVTLGDGQVVQGDVVIAADGVHSVARSKLPNTSNIAPYDSGRNAFRFLMSRQAALDDPETRELAKDRGVIDMWDSPDRRVVIYPCQNNEILNFVCLHPSTMTAIETGTEWNQSAGKDALIEVYKDFDPLLVKLLGKAEAETLRIWPLLDMDTLLTWVEGSMAIIGDAAHPFLPYRGSGGAMAIEDGVALGVMLSNGVQRHEIPERLKLYNQARHERATTVQNMTRDSAHGPLPPAESQAIVNYIYGHDEFDHSTQILRKYLWARNPRMYWRQPIVFGPMPGPRQDFYGQDRAVKSLRSTFKTASIRFRTSRTLLQNLLPNESYSFSSPGTIAYASFSQTTLNGMDWLGGGGYRHLGLYIEGVQYKKANGEVVKGTYMPILFENLADPIISGREELGMPKLYTAIDARERRGSYHLQTSWEGAVWGHFHLENLKDVDPGNDPGVIGGEPSDGILVHRYIPKVGRDCKGQAEAEYPVFVPHAAESKVVPSKVIRVRKTTEASFTIDALGWESLPTLQHIISRLAEIPVDQIVGAKLVEGEGVPDVSSAMRLE
;
A
#
# COMPACT_ATOMS: atom_id res chain seq x y z
N MET A 1 0.63 4.90 7.44
CA MET A 1 0.11 5.06 8.81
C MET A 1 0.33 6.51 9.21
N GLY A 2 -0.63 7.36 8.87
CA GLY A 2 -0.82 8.66 9.52
C GLY A 2 -2.10 8.52 10.33
N SER A 3 -2.07 8.99 11.57
CA SER A 3 -3.23 9.07 12.45
C SER A 3 -4.23 10.07 11.85
N ASN A 4 -5.13 9.58 11.01
CA ASN A 4 -6.35 10.31 10.67
C ASN A 4 -7.37 10.06 11.77
N ASP A 5 -8.06 11.13 12.12
CA ASP A 5 -9.07 11.22 13.16
C ASP A 5 -10.02 10.01 13.21
N LEU A 6 -10.11 9.39 14.39
CA LEU A 6 -11.01 8.27 14.72
C LEU A 6 -12.50 8.67 14.77
N ASN A 7 -12.89 9.74 14.07
CA ASN A 7 -14.27 10.21 13.98
C ASN A 7 -14.83 9.95 12.57
N GLY A 8 -14.73 8.71 12.08
CA GLY A 8 -15.59 8.25 10.99
C GLY A 8 -17.03 8.28 11.48
N THR A 9 -17.91 8.99 10.78
CA THR A 9 -19.35 8.96 11.04
C THR A 9 -19.86 7.51 10.84
N GLU A 10 -20.94 7.12 11.52
CA GLU A 10 -21.60 5.80 11.37
C GLU A 10 -21.86 5.37 9.91
N GLN A 11 -21.83 6.33 8.98
CA GLN A 11 -22.14 6.17 7.56
C GLN A 11 -21.10 5.34 6.78
N ASP A 12 -19.84 5.27 7.23
CA ASP A 12 -18.74 4.59 6.52
C ASP A 12 -18.39 3.19 7.07
N SER A 13 -19.12 2.70 8.08
CA SER A 13 -18.92 1.36 8.64
C SER A 13 -19.73 0.30 7.87
N LEU A 14 -19.09 -0.82 7.54
CA LEU A 14 -19.72 -2.00 6.95
C LEU A 14 -20.19 -2.97 8.05
N GLN A 15 -21.33 -3.62 7.84
CA GLN A 15 -21.75 -4.78 8.61
C GLN A 15 -21.26 -6.07 7.94
N ILE A 16 -20.31 -6.76 8.57
CA ILE A 16 -19.69 -7.95 8.00
C ILE A 16 -20.14 -9.19 8.76
N LEU A 17 -20.69 -10.16 8.03
CA LEU A 17 -21.11 -11.45 8.55
C LEU A 17 -20.02 -12.48 8.30
N ILE A 18 -19.53 -13.15 9.35
CA ILE A 18 -18.54 -14.20 9.25
C ILE A 18 -19.19 -15.54 9.59
N VAL A 19 -19.11 -16.50 8.69
CA VAL A 19 -19.67 -17.85 8.89
C VAL A 19 -18.54 -18.79 9.30
N GLY A 20 -18.52 -19.20 10.57
CA GLY A 20 -17.48 -20.04 11.15
C GLY A 20 -16.50 -19.25 12.00
N ALA A 21 -16.35 -19.65 13.27
CA ALA A 21 -15.43 -19.03 14.22
C ALA A 21 -14.16 -19.87 14.42
N GLY A 22 -13.62 -20.44 13.34
CA GLY A 22 -12.31 -21.08 13.34
C GLY A 22 -11.15 -20.07 13.31
N ILE A 23 -9.91 -20.56 13.16
CA ILE A 23 -8.70 -19.71 13.12
C ILE A 23 -8.82 -18.61 12.06
N GLY A 24 -9.20 -18.96 10.82
CA GLY A 24 -9.36 -17.97 9.74
C GLY A 24 -10.46 -16.96 10.02
N GLY A 25 -11.64 -17.41 10.45
CA GLY A 25 -12.79 -16.54 10.74
C GLY A 25 -12.53 -15.57 11.90
N LEU A 26 -11.90 -16.02 12.98
CA LEU A 26 -11.49 -15.16 14.08
C LEU A 26 -10.38 -14.18 13.67
N THR A 27 -9.43 -14.62 12.84
CA THR A 27 -8.38 -13.71 12.31
C THR A 27 -9.00 -12.63 11.44
N ALA A 28 -9.92 -12.99 10.53
CA ALA A 28 -10.67 -12.03 9.73
C ALA A 28 -11.48 -11.06 10.60
N ALA A 29 -12.12 -11.55 11.67
CA ALA A 29 -12.85 -10.71 12.60
C ALA A 29 -11.97 -9.63 13.24
N ILE A 30 -10.78 -10.01 13.72
CA ILE A 30 -9.80 -9.07 14.30
C ILE A 30 -9.37 -8.06 13.23
N ALA A 31 -8.96 -8.52 12.05
CA ALA A 31 -8.46 -7.64 11.00
C ALA A 31 -9.51 -6.62 10.54
N LEU A 32 -10.77 -7.06 10.35
CA LEU A 32 -11.87 -6.23 9.86
C LEU A 32 -12.39 -5.27 10.92
N ARG A 33 -12.51 -5.70 12.20
CA ARG A 33 -12.93 -4.77 13.26
C ARG A 33 -11.91 -3.66 13.47
N GLN A 34 -10.60 -3.94 13.31
CA GLN A 34 -9.54 -2.94 13.41
C GLN A 34 -9.63 -1.87 12.30
N GLN A 35 -10.33 -2.15 11.19
CA GLN A 35 -10.66 -1.16 10.16
C GLN A 35 -11.89 -0.29 10.51
N GLY A 36 -12.55 -0.55 11.64
CA GLY A 36 -13.73 0.19 12.11
C GLY A 36 -15.08 -0.43 11.72
N HIS A 37 -15.08 -1.64 11.16
CA HIS A 37 -16.31 -2.33 10.75
C HIS A 37 -17.01 -3.04 11.90
N ARG A 38 -18.34 -3.22 11.78
CA ARG A 38 -19.13 -4.05 12.69
C ARG A 38 -19.08 -5.50 12.22
N VAL A 39 -18.57 -6.39 13.06
CA VAL A 39 -18.35 -7.80 12.71
C VAL A 39 -19.24 -8.71 13.54
N ILE A 40 -19.97 -9.61 12.88
CA ILE A 40 -20.85 -10.61 13.51
C ILE A 40 -20.43 -12.00 13.03
N LEU A 41 -20.04 -12.89 13.95
CA LEU A 41 -19.66 -14.27 13.69
C LEU A 41 -20.80 -15.23 14.05
N PHE A 42 -21.02 -16.23 13.19
CA PHE A 42 -21.93 -17.35 13.44
C PHE A 42 -21.16 -18.66 13.52
N GLU A 43 -21.30 -19.38 14.63
CA GLU A 43 -20.63 -20.65 14.87
C GLU A 43 -21.64 -21.73 15.26
N ARG A 44 -21.56 -22.89 14.61
CA ARG A 44 -22.50 -24.01 14.85
C ARG A 44 -22.29 -24.69 16.20
N SER A 45 -21.07 -24.71 16.73
CA SER A 45 -20.73 -25.39 17.97
C SER A 45 -20.93 -24.49 19.20
N ARG A 46 -20.87 -25.11 20.39
CA ARG A 46 -20.77 -24.40 21.69
C ARG A 46 -19.34 -24.34 22.23
N PHE A 47 -18.36 -24.75 21.43
CA PHE A 47 -16.96 -24.93 21.84
C PHE A 47 -16.74 -25.87 23.06
N ALA A 48 -17.72 -26.72 23.38
CA ALA A 48 -17.68 -27.56 24.58
C ALA A 48 -16.57 -28.64 24.57
N ASN A 49 -16.04 -28.98 23.39
CA ASN A 49 -15.09 -30.09 23.18
C ASN A 49 -13.98 -29.72 22.18
N GLU A 50 -13.25 -28.62 22.38
CA GLU A 50 -12.02 -28.38 21.59
C GLU A 50 -10.87 -29.28 22.06
N ILE A 51 -11.05 -30.60 21.91
CA ILE A 51 -9.99 -31.58 22.07
C ILE A 51 -9.33 -31.73 20.70
N GLY A 52 -8.04 -31.44 20.58
CA GLY A 52 -7.28 -31.96 19.45
C GLY A 52 -6.19 -31.06 18.90
N ALA A 53 -4.98 -31.61 18.98
CA ALA A 53 -3.79 -31.30 18.20
C ALA A 53 -3.15 -29.92 18.41
N ALA A 54 -1.88 -29.84 18.03
CA ALA A 54 -1.13 -28.62 17.88
C ALA A 54 -1.12 -28.17 16.41
N ILE A 55 -0.69 -26.93 16.18
CA ILE A 55 -0.55 -26.32 14.86
C ILE A 55 0.72 -25.47 14.80
N HIS A 56 1.24 -25.31 13.59
CA HIS A 56 2.38 -24.45 13.33
C HIS A 56 1.92 -23.02 13.11
N ILE A 57 2.63 -22.07 13.71
CA ILE A 57 2.61 -20.66 13.32
C ILE A 57 3.96 -20.39 12.67
N SER A 58 4.00 -20.54 11.35
CA SER A 58 5.19 -20.27 10.56
C SER A 58 5.54 -18.76 10.57
N PRO A 59 6.77 -18.35 10.20
CA PRO A 59 7.22 -16.96 10.27
C PRO A 59 6.29 -15.94 9.59
N ASN A 60 5.76 -16.27 8.41
CA ASN A 60 4.79 -15.47 7.66
C ASN A 60 3.47 -15.26 8.46
N ALA A 61 2.92 -16.31 9.06
CA ALA A 61 1.72 -16.22 9.89
C ALA A 61 1.97 -15.47 11.20
N ASN A 62 3.13 -15.70 11.83
CA ASN A 62 3.50 -15.01 13.05
C ASN A 62 3.63 -13.49 12.81
N SER A 63 4.18 -13.09 11.65
CA SER A 63 4.29 -11.68 11.26
C SER A 63 2.94 -10.97 11.30
N VAL A 64 1.94 -11.57 10.66
CA VAL A 64 0.62 -10.94 10.56
C VAL A 64 -0.19 -11.05 11.85
N LEU A 65 -0.04 -12.13 12.64
CA LEU A 65 -0.66 -12.23 13.97
C LEU A 65 -0.13 -11.15 14.93
N LEU A 66 1.18 -10.94 14.98
CA LEU A 66 1.79 -9.90 15.80
C LEU A 66 1.31 -8.51 15.37
N ARG A 67 1.14 -8.27 14.07
CA ARG A 67 0.57 -7.03 13.54
C ARG A 67 -0.89 -6.81 13.98
N LEU A 68 -1.67 -7.88 14.14
CA LEU A 68 -3.02 -7.85 14.71
C LEU A 68 -3.03 -7.74 16.25
N GLY A 69 -1.87 -7.75 16.91
CA GLY A 69 -1.75 -7.69 18.37
C GLY A 69 -1.86 -9.05 19.07
N VAL A 70 -1.81 -10.16 18.33
CA VAL A 70 -1.90 -11.53 18.86
C VAL A 70 -0.50 -12.13 18.92
N ASP A 71 -0.01 -12.36 20.15
CA ASP A 71 1.29 -12.96 20.40
C ASP A 71 1.11 -14.34 21.04
N ALA A 72 1.39 -15.38 20.26
CA ALA A 72 1.18 -16.75 20.68
C ALA A 72 2.12 -17.22 21.80
N THR A 73 3.25 -16.55 22.00
CA THR A 73 4.16 -16.88 23.09
C THR A 73 3.53 -16.64 24.47
N LYS A 74 2.51 -15.77 24.54
CA LYS A 74 1.78 -15.44 25.78
C LYS A 74 0.81 -16.52 26.23
N PHE A 75 0.48 -17.48 25.37
CA PHE A 75 -0.42 -18.60 25.69
C PHE A 75 0.19 -19.97 25.37
N GLY A 76 1.52 -20.06 25.54
CA GLY A 76 2.23 -21.33 25.58
C GLY A 76 2.74 -21.85 24.24
N ALA A 77 2.84 -21.00 23.22
CA ALA A 77 3.54 -21.39 21.99
C ALA A 77 5.04 -21.55 22.24
N VAL A 78 5.63 -22.55 21.59
CA VAL A 78 7.05 -22.92 21.71
C VAL A 78 7.79 -22.48 20.46
N GLU A 79 8.94 -21.83 20.61
CA GLU A 79 9.82 -21.52 19.47
C GLU A 79 10.43 -22.80 18.90
N THR A 80 10.35 -22.97 17.58
CA THR A 80 10.99 -24.08 16.87
C THR A 80 12.49 -23.85 16.85
N GLU A 81 13.24 -24.71 17.54
CA GLU A 81 14.70 -24.63 17.58
C GLU A 81 15.35 -25.46 16.47
N MET A 82 14.74 -26.60 16.13
CA MET A 82 15.34 -27.59 15.24
C MET A 82 14.27 -28.41 14.48
N LEU A 83 14.57 -28.77 13.23
CA LEU A 83 13.91 -29.89 12.54
C LEU A 83 14.87 -31.08 12.52
N ARG A 84 14.36 -32.28 12.80
CA ARG A 84 15.14 -33.51 12.77
C ARG A 84 14.41 -34.58 11.97
N GLU A 85 15.03 -35.04 10.90
CA GLU A 85 14.54 -36.13 10.06
C GLU A 85 15.27 -37.43 10.39
N ARG A 86 14.50 -38.50 10.48
CA ARG A 86 14.97 -39.84 10.84
C ARG A 86 14.46 -40.86 9.84
N SER A 87 15.29 -41.87 9.57
CA SER A 87 14.85 -43.07 8.86
C SER A 87 13.93 -43.90 9.75
N THR A 88 13.23 -44.86 9.14
CA THR A 88 12.33 -45.77 9.85
C THR A 88 13.02 -46.58 10.95
N ASP A 89 14.34 -46.82 10.88
CA ASP A 89 15.14 -47.48 11.92
C ASP A 89 15.67 -46.53 13.02
N GLY A 90 15.30 -45.24 12.99
CA GLY A 90 15.61 -44.25 14.02
C GLY A 90 16.91 -43.46 13.81
N LYS A 91 17.71 -43.80 12.79
CA LYS A 91 18.94 -43.05 12.47
C LYS A 91 18.60 -41.63 12.01
N VAL A 92 19.31 -40.64 12.56
CA VAL A 92 19.19 -39.25 12.14
C VAL A 92 19.77 -39.09 10.73
N LEU A 93 18.92 -38.64 9.80
CA LEU A 93 19.29 -38.38 8.41
C LEU A 93 19.69 -36.91 8.22
N GLN A 94 18.94 -36.00 8.82
CA GLN A 94 19.15 -34.56 8.66
C GLN A 94 18.77 -33.81 9.94
N ILE A 95 19.53 -32.74 10.22
CA ILE A 95 19.25 -31.76 11.26
C ILE A 95 19.27 -30.37 10.62
N VAL A 96 18.20 -29.60 10.82
CA VAL A 96 18.12 -28.19 10.41
C VAL A 96 18.03 -27.32 11.66
N PRO A 97 19.04 -26.50 11.97
CA PRO A 97 19.03 -25.62 13.13
C PRO A 97 18.18 -24.37 12.86
N VAL A 98 16.85 -24.51 12.97
CA VAL A 98 15.87 -23.45 12.68
C VAL A 98 16.17 -22.17 13.46
N LYS A 99 16.60 -22.29 14.72
CA LYS A 99 16.95 -21.13 15.57
C LYS A 99 18.10 -20.30 15.00
N GLU A 100 19.10 -20.96 14.42
CA GLU A 100 20.26 -20.29 13.82
C GLU A 100 19.88 -19.63 12.49
N LEU A 101 18.99 -20.29 11.73
CA LEU A 101 18.46 -19.74 10.48
C LEU A 101 17.41 -18.65 10.70
N ALA A 102 16.83 -18.54 11.90
CA ALA A 102 15.72 -17.64 12.19
C ALA A 102 16.02 -16.17 11.88
N SER A 103 17.30 -15.74 11.86
CA SER A 103 17.69 -14.39 11.49
C SER A 103 17.35 -14.01 10.04
N MET A 104 17.08 -14.99 9.17
CA MET A 104 16.63 -14.74 7.80
C MET A 104 15.16 -14.30 7.74
N TRP A 105 14.37 -14.58 8.79
CA TRP A 105 12.97 -14.20 8.88
C TRP A 105 12.77 -13.09 9.91
N ARG A 106 11.74 -12.28 9.68
CA ARG A 106 11.39 -11.19 10.61
C ARG A 106 10.88 -11.72 11.96
N ASN A 107 10.20 -12.87 11.95
CA ASN A 107 9.52 -13.43 13.12
C ASN A 107 9.78 -14.93 13.26
N LYS A 108 9.63 -15.43 14.49
CA LYS A 108 9.93 -16.80 14.87
C LYS A 108 8.91 -17.79 14.30
N TRP A 109 9.35 -19.02 14.03
CA TRP A 109 8.45 -20.16 13.83
C TRP A 109 8.03 -20.67 15.21
N LEU A 110 6.72 -20.73 15.47
CA LEU A 110 6.16 -21.20 16.73
C LEU A 110 5.30 -22.47 16.55
N LEU A 111 5.22 -23.26 17.61
CA LEU A 111 4.41 -24.47 17.75
C LEU A 111 3.42 -24.27 18.88
N VAL A 112 2.13 -24.35 18.61
CA VAL A 112 1.09 -23.95 19.58
C VAL A 112 -0.01 -24.99 19.69
N HIS A 113 -0.57 -25.13 20.88
CA HIS A 113 -1.77 -25.92 21.09
C HIS A 113 -2.94 -25.24 20.36
N ARG A 114 -3.66 -25.96 19.49
CA ARG A 114 -4.67 -25.35 18.61
C ARG A 114 -5.75 -24.61 19.40
N ALA A 115 -6.23 -25.20 20.50
CA ALA A 115 -7.24 -24.57 21.35
C ALA A 115 -6.74 -23.28 22.03
N HIS A 116 -5.45 -23.18 22.36
CA HIS A 116 -4.90 -21.95 22.95
C HIS A 116 -4.78 -20.83 21.91
N LEU A 117 -4.40 -21.17 20.67
CA LEU A 117 -4.43 -20.20 19.56
C LEU A 117 -5.86 -19.74 19.28
N HIS A 118 -6.82 -20.66 19.25
CA HIS A 118 -8.23 -20.33 19.09
C HIS A 118 -8.72 -19.39 20.19
N GLU A 119 -8.47 -19.72 21.46
CA GLU A 119 -8.86 -18.88 22.59
C GLU A 119 -8.19 -17.50 22.54
N GLY A 120 -6.90 -17.44 22.21
CA GLY A 120 -6.17 -16.18 22.05
C GLY A 120 -6.76 -15.30 20.95
N LEU A 121 -7.10 -15.88 19.79
CA LEU A 121 -7.77 -15.18 18.70
C LEU A 121 -9.19 -14.73 19.09
N LYS A 122 -9.95 -15.60 19.76
CA LYS A 122 -11.30 -15.31 20.23
C LYS A 122 -11.29 -14.17 21.24
N ALA A 123 -10.38 -14.20 22.21
CA ALA A 123 -10.20 -13.11 23.17
C ALA A 123 -9.86 -11.79 22.45
N ALA A 124 -8.93 -11.81 21.50
CA ALA A 124 -8.58 -10.62 20.73
C ALA A 124 -9.74 -10.08 19.87
N ALA A 125 -10.58 -10.97 19.31
CA ALA A 125 -11.73 -10.58 18.50
C ALA A 125 -12.86 -9.93 19.34
N LEU A 126 -13.09 -10.43 20.57
CA LEU A 126 -14.25 -10.07 21.39
C LEU A 126 -13.95 -9.05 22.50
N ALA A 127 -12.69 -8.85 22.89
CA ALA A 127 -12.33 -7.92 23.95
C ALA A 127 -12.31 -6.44 23.50
N PRO A 128 -12.43 -5.47 24.42
CA PRO A 128 -12.13 -4.07 24.13
C PRO A 128 -10.73 -3.89 23.53
N GLY A 129 -10.60 -3.03 22.53
CA GLY A 129 -9.37 -2.84 21.77
C GLY A 129 -9.59 -1.92 20.58
N PRO A 130 -8.67 -1.89 19.59
CA PRO A 130 -8.87 -1.11 18.37
C PRO A 130 -10.11 -1.59 17.61
N GLY A 131 -11.04 -0.67 17.32
CA GLY A 131 -12.32 -0.96 16.67
C GLY A 131 -13.38 -1.56 17.59
N ILE A 132 -14.59 -1.79 17.04
CA ILE A 132 -15.74 -2.29 17.80
C ILE A 132 -15.56 -3.79 18.08
N PRO A 133 -15.72 -4.29 19.33
CA PRO A 133 -15.72 -5.72 19.63
C PRO A 133 -16.63 -6.52 18.71
N ALA A 134 -16.14 -7.64 18.18
CA ALA A 134 -16.95 -8.50 17.33
C ALA A 134 -18.05 -9.19 18.16
N GLU A 135 -19.19 -9.47 17.53
CA GLU A 135 -20.30 -10.20 18.13
C GLU A 135 -20.21 -11.68 17.73
N LEU A 136 -20.24 -12.62 18.68
CA LEU A 136 -20.16 -14.06 18.39
C LEU A 136 -21.44 -14.78 18.82
N HIS A 137 -22.15 -15.35 17.83
CA HIS A 137 -23.33 -16.18 18.03
C HIS A 137 -22.98 -17.65 17.89
N THR A 138 -22.94 -18.37 19.01
CA THR A 138 -22.72 -19.82 19.05
C THR A 138 -24.03 -20.61 18.92
N SER A 139 -23.96 -21.90 18.58
CA SER A 139 -25.14 -22.71 18.24
C SER A 139 -25.95 -22.17 17.06
N SER A 140 -25.33 -21.35 16.21
CA SER A 140 -25.96 -20.69 15.06
C SER A 140 -25.44 -21.32 13.77
N LYS A 141 -26.01 -22.47 13.40
CA LYS A 141 -25.66 -23.14 12.14
C LYS A 141 -26.21 -22.34 10.96
N VAL A 142 -25.34 -21.84 10.09
CA VAL A 142 -25.73 -21.31 8.78
C VAL A 142 -26.02 -22.47 7.84
N ILE A 143 -27.15 -22.40 7.14
CA ILE A 143 -27.60 -23.43 6.20
C ILE A 143 -27.64 -22.93 4.74
N ASP A 144 -27.70 -21.62 4.54
CA ASP A 144 -27.72 -21.02 3.21
C ASP A 144 -27.11 -19.61 3.20
N ILE A 145 -26.59 -19.19 2.05
CA ILE A 145 -25.97 -17.87 1.82
C ILE A 145 -26.40 -17.35 0.45
N ASP A 146 -26.79 -16.07 0.39
CA ASP A 146 -26.97 -15.32 -0.87
C ASP A 146 -25.80 -14.34 -1.03
N PRO A 147 -24.88 -14.58 -2.00
CA PRO A 147 -23.72 -13.74 -2.22
C PRO A 147 -24.06 -12.32 -2.72
N HIS A 148 -25.13 -12.16 -3.50
CA HIS A 148 -25.48 -10.87 -4.10
C HIS A 148 -26.22 -9.98 -3.14
N ARG A 149 -27.03 -10.58 -2.28
CA ARG A 149 -27.74 -9.87 -1.21
C ARG A 149 -26.92 -9.79 0.06
N ALA A 150 -25.78 -10.47 0.20
CA ALA A 150 -25.00 -10.54 1.43
C ALA A 150 -25.85 -10.97 2.65
N THR A 151 -26.62 -12.05 2.49
CA THR A 151 -27.46 -12.62 3.56
C THR A 151 -27.01 -14.02 3.95
N VAL A 152 -27.17 -14.36 5.23
CA VAL A 152 -27.02 -15.72 5.75
C VAL A 152 -28.34 -16.21 6.36
N THR A 153 -28.71 -17.45 6.07
CA THR A 153 -29.88 -18.11 6.65
C THR A 153 -29.44 -19.10 7.71
N LEU A 154 -29.96 -18.96 8.93
CA LEU A 154 -29.69 -19.83 10.06
C LEU A 154 -30.61 -21.06 10.06
N GLY A 155 -30.21 -22.10 10.80
CA GLY A 155 -30.95 -23.36 10.89
C GLY A 155 -32.34 -23.26 11.52
N ASP A 156 -32.64 -22.16 12.22
CA ASP A 156 -33.97 -21.83 12.76
C ASP A 156 -34.85 -21.05 11.77
N GLY A 157 -34.33 -20.75 10.58
CA GLY A 157 -35.00 -19.97 9.54
C GLY A 157 -34.77 -18.46 9.62
N GLN A 158 -34.05 -17.96 10.63
CA GLN A 158 -33.70 -16.54 10.70
C GLN A 158 -32.77 -16.16 9.53
N VAL A 159 -33.09 -15.06 8.84
CA VAL A 159 -32.23 -14.48 7.81
C VAL A 159 -31.56 -13.23 8.36
N VAL A 160 -30.24 -13.18 8.31
CA VAL A 160 -29.45 -12.02 8.72
C VAL A 160 -28.83 -11.36 7.50
N GLN A 161 -29.01 -10.05 7.40
CA GLN A 161 -28.52 -9.20 6.32
C GLN A 161 -27.24 -8.48 6.78
N GLY A 162 -26.23 -8.40 5.91
CA GLY A 162 -25.05 -7.56 6.07
C GLY A 162 -24.70 -6.84 4.77
N ASP A 163 -23.50 -6.26 4.73
CA ASP A 163 -22.90 -5.68 3.51
C ASP A 163 -21.95 -6.68 2.83
N VAL A 164 -21.30 -7.56 3.61
CA VAL A 164 -20.33 -8.55 3.16
C VAL A 164 -20.52 -9.87 3.93
N VAL A 165 -20.35 -11.01 3.26
CA VAL A 165 -20.28 -12.33 3.90
C VAL A 165 -18.89 -12.93 3.71
N ILE A 166 -18.20 -13.25 4.81
CA ILE A 166 -16.94 -13.99 4.81
C ILE A 166 -17.20 -15.41 5.29
N ALA A 167 -17.13 -16.39 4.40
CA ALA A 167 -17.33 -17.79 4.78
C ALA A 167 -16.00 -18.45 5.15
N ALA A 168 -15.89 -18.79 6.43
CA ALA A 168 -14.80 -19.52 7.06
C ALA A 168 -15.32 -20.86 7.63
N ASP A 169 -16.27 -21.48 6.93
CA ASP A 169 -17.10 -22.61 7.39
C ASP A 169 -16.46 -23.99 7.16
N GLY A 170 -15.19 -24.00 6.79
CA GLY A 170 -14.32 -25.17 6.76
C GLY A 170 -14.54 -26.09 5.55
N VAL A 171 -13.97 -27.30 5.61
CA VAL A 171 -13.95 -28.24 4.48
C VAL A 171 -15.36 -28.61 3.97
N HIS A 172 -16.37 -28.67 4.85
CA HIS A 172 -17.77 -28.95 4.51
C HIS A 172 -18.59 -27.68 4.22
N SER A 173 -17.95 -26.67 3.65
CA SER A 173 -18.53 -25.34 3.39
C SER A 173 -19.86 -25.40 2.62
N VAL A 174 -20.87 -24.70 3.12
CA VAL A 174 -22.12 -24.43 2.39
C VAL A 174 -21.93 -23.30 1.39
N ALA A 175 -21.03 -22.37 1.68
CA ALA A 175 -20.71 -21.20 0.85
C ALA A 175 -20.07 -21.60 -0.49
N ARG A 176 -19.27 -22.67 -0.50
CA ARG A 176 -18.57 -23.16 -1.71
C ARG A 176 -19.52 -23.41 -2.88
N SER A 177 -20.72 -23.91 -2.60
CA SER A 177 -21.77 -24.17 -3.61
C SER A 177 -22.35 -22.91 -4.26
N LYS A 178 -22.04 -21.73 -3.70
CA LYS A 178 -22.54 -20.42 -4.15
C LYS A 178 -21.58 -19.72 -5.10
N LEU A 179 -20.38 -20.26 -5.29
CA LEU A 179 -19.43 -19.76 -6.26
C LEU A 179 -19.78 -20.26 -7.68
N PRO A 180 -19.36 -19.52 -8.73
CA PRO A 180 -19.58 -19.95 -10.10
C PRO A 180 -18.75 -21.20 -10.42
N ASN A 181 -19.35 -22.13 -11.17
CA ASN A 181 -18.71 -23.36 -11.65
C ASN A 181 -18.21 -24.34 -10.56
N THR A 182 -18.84 -24.38 -9.38
CA THR A 182 -18.43 -25.24 -8.26
C THR A 182 -19.41 -26.37 -7.93
N SER A 183 -20.52 -26.53 -8.67
CA SER A 183 -21.57 -27.52 -8.37
C SER A 183 -21.08 -28.98 -8.30
N ASN A 184 -19.95 -29.28 -8.94
CA ASN A 184 -19.35 -30.62 -9.00
C ASN A 184 -18.07 -30.73 -8.15
N ILE A 185 -17.66 -29.67 -7.44
CA ILE A 185 -16.44 -29.66 -6.64
C ILE A 185 -16.80 -29.95 -5.19
N ALA A 186 -16.35 -31.11 -4.71
CA ALA A 186 -16.51 -31.52 -3.32
C ALA A 186 -15.17 -32.07 -2.79
N PRO A 187 -14.91 -31.95 -1.48
CA PRO A 187 -13.78 -32.64 -0.87
C PRO A 187 -13.90 -34.16 -1.08
N TYR A 188 -12.79 -34.81 -1.41
CA TYR A 188 -12.68 -36.25 -1.60
C TYR A 188 -11.63 -36.83 -0.66
N ASP A 189 -11.76 -38.12 -0.35
CA ASP A 189 -10.75 -38.85 0.42
C ASP A 189 -9.44 -38.94 -0.38
N SER A 190 -8.34 -38.51 0.21
CA SER A 190 -7.00 -38.59 -0.39
C SER A 190 -6.41 -40.01 -0.37
N GLY A 191 -7.13 -40.99 0.18
CA GLY A 191 -6.65 -42.36 0.41
C GLY A 191 -5.71 -42.47 1.62
N ARG A 192 -5.72 -41.48 2.51
CA ARG A 192 -4.80 -41.35 3.64
C ARG A 192 -5.55 -40.97 4.91
N ASN A 193 -5.13 -41.56 6.02
CA ASN A 193 -5.61 -41.25 7.36
C ASN A 193 -4.45 -40.74 8.23
N ALA A 194 -4.80 -40.06 9.32
CA ALA A 194 -3.84 -39.64 10.34
C ALA A 194 -4.32 -40.04 11.74
N PHE A 195 -3.49 -40.78 12.48
CA PHE A 195 -3.65 -40.81 13.94
C PHE A 195 -3.17 -39.47 14.50
N ARG A 196 -4.00 -38.83 15.33
CA ARG A 196 -3.66 -37.59 16.02
C ARG A 196 -3.98 -37.74 17.50
N PHE A 197 -3.02 -37.34 18.33
CA PHE A 197 -3.15 -37.35 19.78
C PHE A 197 -2.13 -36.43 20.43
N LEU A 198 -2.34 -36.19 21.72
CA LEU A 198 -1.44 -35.43 22.58
C LEU A 198 -0.93 -36.37 23.67
N MET A 199 0.28 -36.11 24.16
CA MET A 199 0.87 -36.85 25.27
C MET A 199 1.60 -35.88 26.19
N SER A 200 1.52 -36.09 27.49
CA SER A 200 2.43 -35.41 28.42
C SER A 200 3.88 -35.72 28.04
N ARG A 201 4.71 -34.69 27.85
CA ARG A 201 6.14 -34.88 27.61
C ARG A 201 6.79 -35.60 28.78
N GLN A 202 6.30 -35.39 30.00
CA GLN A 202 6.81 -36.07 31.20
C GLN A 202 6.66 -37.60 31.09
N ALA A 203 5.54 -38.09 30.53
CA ALA A 203 5.32 -39.53 30.35
C ALA A 203 6.39 -40.18 29.43
N ALA A 204 6.93 -39.42 28.48
CA ALA A 204 8.05 -39.86 27.64
C ALA A 204 9.41 -39.76 28.38
N LEU A 205 9.59 -38.76 29.25
CA LEU A 205 10.82 -38.52 30.01
C LEU A 205 11.01 -39.47 31.21
N ASP A 206 9.92 -39.96 31.79
CA ASP A 206 9.94 -40.87 32.94
C ASP A 206 10.51 -42.26 32.61
N ASP A 207 10.44 -42.65 31.33
CA ASP A 207 11.00 -43.90 30.82
C ASP A 207 12.41 -43.66 30.23
N PRO A 208 13.47 -44.32 30.75
CA PRO A 208 14.84 -44.08 30.32
C PRO A 208 15.08 -44.27 28.82
N GLU A 209 14.34 -45.16 28.16
CA GLU A 209 14.51 -45.44 26.73
C GLU A 209 13.83 -44.35 25.88
N THR A 210 12.58 -44.01 26.18
CA THR A 210 11.86 -42.99 25.38
C THR A 210 12.29 -41.56 25.70
N ARG A 211 12.99 -41.34 26.82
CA ARG A 211 13.56 -40.04 27.20
C ARG A 211 14.43 -39.44 26.11
N GLU A 212 15.19 -40.27 25.39
CA GLU A 212 16.08 -39.81 24.32
C GLU A 212 15.32 -39.14 23.16
N LEU A 213 14.07 -39.52 22.93
CA LEU A 213 13.21 -38.92 21.90
C LEU A 213 12.51 -37.63 22.35
N ALA A 214 12.48 -37.34 23.66
CA ALA A 214 11.74 -36.21 24.21
C ALA A 214 12.61 -35.18 24.97
N LYS A 215 13.91 -35.45 25.19
CA LYS A 215 14.81 -34.59 26.00
C LYS A 215 15.06 -33.20 25.41
N ASP A 216 15.10 -33.07 24.10
CA ASP A 216 15.34 -31.81 23.40
C ASP A 216 14.08 -30.94 23.42
N ARG A 217 14.24 -29.62 23.43
CA ARG A 217 13.14 -28.65 23.45
C ARG A 217 12.97 -28.03 22.06
N GLY A 218 11.73 -27.66 21.70
CA GLY A 218 11.43 -26.98 20.43
C GLY A 218 11.80 -27.77 19.17
N VAL A 219 11.88 -29.11 19.25
CA VAL A 219 12.24 -29.96 18.12
C VAL A 219 10.99 -30.48 17.41
N ILE A 220 10.97 -30.37 16.08
CA ILE A 220 10.05 -31.13 15.23
C ILE A 220 10.78 -32.36 14.73
N ASP A 221 10.38 -33.53 15.22
CA ASP A 221 10.91 -34.82 14.81
C ASP A 221 10.02 -35.46 13.75
N MET A 222 10.65 -35.97 12.69
CA MET A 222 9.97 -36.61 11.57
C MET A 222 10.60 -37.97 11.28
N TRP A 223 9.76 -39.00 11.19
CA TRP A 223 10.13 -40.31 10.63
C TRP A 223 9.37 -40.50 9.34
N ASP A 224 10.11 -40.83 8.29
CA ASP A 224 9.61 -40.94 6.93
C ASP A 224 9.80 -42.35 6.36
N SER A 225 8.73 -42.90 5.80
CA SER A 225 8.76 -44.02 4.86
C SER A 225 8.04 -43.62 3.56
N PRO A 226 8.14 -44.42 2.48
CA PRO A 226 7.43 -44.13 1.23
C PRO A 226 5.90 -44.01 1.38
N ASP A 227 5.33 -44.62 2.43
CA ASP A 227 3.88 -44.74 2.63
C ASP A 227 3.39 -44.25 4.00
N ARG A 228 4.26 -43.99 4.98
CA ARG A 228 3.88 -43.58 6.34
C ARG A 228 4.80 -42.44 6.81
N ARG A 229 4.27 -41.57 7.66
CA ARG A 229 5.04 -40.48 8.28
C ARG A 229 4.60 -40.27 9.72
N VAL A 230 5.55 -40.13 10.63
CA VAL A 230 5.29 -39.72 12.02
C VAL A 230 5.94 -38.37 12.25
N VAL A 231 5.15 -37.39 12.69
CA VAL A 231 5.62 -36.06 13.09
C VAL A 231 5.31 -35.84 14.57
N ILE A 232 6.35 -35.54 15.35
CA ILE A 232 6.26 -35.27 16.79
C ILE A 232 6.82 -33.88 17.06
N TYR A 233 6.10 -33.05 17.81
CA TYR A 233 6.62 -31.76 18.22
C TYR A 233 5.97 -31.22 19.51
N PRO A 234 6.69 -30.41 20.30
CA PRO A 234 6.17 -29.87 21.54
C PRO A 234 5.21 -28.70 21.34
N CYS A 235 4.26 -28.55 22.25
CA CYS A 235 3.48 -27.35 22.46
C CYS A 235 3.32 -27.07 23.96
N GLN A 236 2.57 -26.02 24.34
CA GLN A 236 2.28 -25.66 25.73
C GLN A 236 3.56 -25.61 26.59
N ASN A 237 4.45 -24.66 26.30
CA ASN A 237 5.71 -24.46 27.02
C ASN A 237 6.67 -25.67 27.03
N ASN A 238 6.55 -26.60 26.07
CA ASN A 238 7.24 -27.90 26.02
C ASN A 238 6.76 -28.90 27.07
N GLU A 239 5.51 -28.82 27.51
CA GLU A 239 4.93 -29.77 28.47
C GLU A 239 4.14 -30.87 27.77
N ILE A 240 3.62 -30.60 26.56
CA ILE A 240 2.81 -31.54 25.78
C ILE A 240 3.49 -31.82 24.45
N LEU A 241 3.49 -33.09 24.02
CA LEU A 241 3.91 -33.54 22.71
C LEU A 241 2.69 -33.79 21.83
N ASN A 242 2.69 -33.22 20.63
CA ASN A 242 1.71 -33.50 19.58
C ASN A 242 2.23 -34.57 18.63
N PHE A 243 1.36 -35.52 18.29
CA PHE A 243 1.66 -36.60 17.36
C PHE A 243 0.74 -36.53 16.14
N VAL A 244 1.32 -36.63 14.94
CA VAL A 244 0.61 -36.81 13.67
C VAL A 244 1.22 -38.00 12.94
N CYS A 245 0.46 -39.08 12.81
CA CYS A 245 0.94 -40.32 12.21
C CYS A 245 0.13 -40.65 10.94
N LEU A 246 0.65 -40.23 9.79
CA LEU A 246 0.07 -40.37 8.45
C LEU A 246 0.28 -41.78 7.90
N HIS A 247 -0.77 -42.40 7.37
CA HIS A 247 -0.74 -43.76 6.83
C HIS A 247 -1.81 -43.94 5.72
N PRO A 248 -1.70 -44.97 4.85
CA PRO A 248 -2.76 -45.33 3.91
C PRO A 248 -4.08 -45.65 4.64
N SER A 249 -5.20 -45.18 4.11
CA SER A 249 -6.52 -45.44 4.74
C SER A 249 -6.87 -46.93 4.76
N THR A 250 -6.33 -47.74 3.84
CA THR A 250 -6.48 -49.19 3.82
C THR A 250 -5.93 -49.90 5.06
N MET A 251 -5.03 -49.27 5.82
CA MET A 251 -4.48 -49.84 7.05
C MET A 251 -5.36 -49.62 8.28
N THR A 252 -6.37 -48.75 8.19
CA THR A 252 -7.33 -48.49 9.27
C THR A 252 -8.72 -48.32 8.67
N ALA A 253 -9.57 -49.35 8.75
CA ALA A 253 -10.96 -49.21 8.34
C ALA A 253 -11.69 -48.29 9.34
N ILE A 254 -12.17 -47.14 8.87
CA ILE A 254 -13.13 -46.32 9.61
C ILE A 254 -14.52 -46.77 9.13
N GLU A 255 -15.20 -47.64 9.88
CA GLU A 255 -16.62 -47.88 9.63
C GLU A 255 -17.41 -46.61 9.98
N THR A 256 -18.11 -46.05 8.99
CA THR A 256 -18.93 -44.86 9.17
C THR A 256 -20.13 -45.16 10.08
N GLY A 257 -20.07 -44.70 11.33
CA GLY A 257 -21.25 -44.61 12.21
C GLY A 257 -21.25 -45.46 13.49
N THR A 258 -20.17 -46.15 13.85
CA THR A 258 -20.04 -46.88 15.12
C THR A 258 -19.21 -46.11 16.15
N GLU A 259 -19.62 -46.13 17.42
CA GLU A 259 -18.80 -45.65 18.54
C GLU A 259 -17.48 -46.44 18.56
N TRP A 260 -16.40 -45.75 18.22
CA TRP A 260 -15.08 -46.36 18.11
C TRP A 260 -14.61 -46.87 19.48
N ASN A 261 -14.29 -48.16 19.57
CA ASN A 261 -13.70 -48.73 20.77
C ASN A 261 -12.29 -48.13 20.97
N GLN A 262 -12.11 -47.36 22.05
CA GLN A 262 -10.90 -46.60 22.31
C GLN A 262 -9.66 -47.49 22.48
N SER A 263 -9.81 -48.72 22.99
CA SER A 263 -8.71 -49.69 23.08
C SER A 263 -8.27 -50.21 21.71
N ALA A 264 -9.21 -50.40 20.77
CA ALA A 264 -8.92 -50.86 19.41
C ALA A 264 -8.11 -49.84 18.59
N GLY A 265 -8.22 -48.53 18.90
CA GLY A 265 -7.46 -47.48 18.22
C GLY A 265 -5.96 -47.51 18.52
N LYS A 266 -5.58 -47.87 19.75
CA LYS A 266 -4.17 -47.94 20.16
C LYS A 266 -3.47 -49.15 19.58
N ASP A 267 -4.12 -50.31 19.59
CA ASP A 267 -3.59 -51.53 18.96
C ASP A 267 -3.38 -51.31 17.45
N ALA A 268 -4.33 -50.65 16.78
CA ALA A 268 -4.19 -50.26 15.38
C ALA A 268 -3.01 -49.32 15.15
N LEU A 269 -2.78 -48.32 16.01
CA LEU A 269 -1.62 -47.44 15.93
C LEU A 269 -0.31 -48.24 15.99
N ILE A 270 -0.19 -49.17 16.94
CA ILE A 270 1.03 -49.97 17.10
C ILE A 270 1.24 -50.90 15.91
N GLU A 271 0.18 -51.56 15.45
CA GLU A 271 0.25 -52.46 14.28
C GLU A 271 0.68 -51.71 13.01
N VAL A 272 0.15 -50.50 12.78
CA VAL A 272 0.50 -49.67 11.62
C VAL A 272 1.96 -49.23 11.64
N TYR A 273 2.60 -49.08 12.80
CA TYR A 273 3.98 -48.60 12.90
C TYR A 273 4.98 -49.64 13.42
N LYS A 274 4.59 -50.92 13.53
CA LYS A 274 5.43 -51.99 14.13
C LYS A 274 6.81 -52.17 13.49
N ASP A 275 6.96 -51.79 12.22
CA ASP A 275 8.22 -51.91 11.46
C ASP A 275 9.14 -50.68 11.60
N PHE A 276 8.73 -49.67 12.38
CA PHE A 276 9.55 -48.51 12.71
C PHE A 276 10.44 -48.80 13.93
N ASP A 277 11.36 -47.87 14.20
CA ASP A 277 12.28 -47.86 15.34
C ASP A 277 11.57 -48.34 16.62
N PRO A 278 12.05 -49.40 17.28
CA PRO A 278 11.45 -49.91 18.51
C PRO A 278 11.26 -48.83 19.59
N LEU A 279 12.13 -47.82 19.65
CA LEU A 279 11.99 -46.69 20.58
C LEU A 279 10.79 -45.80 20.21
N LEU A 280 10.58 -45.54 18.92
CA LEU A 280 9.40 -44.82 18.45
C LEU A 280 8.12 -45.60 18.74
N VAL A 281 8.09 -46.91 18.44
CA VAL A 281 6.92 -47.76 18.70
C VAL A 281 6.61 -47.81 20.20
N LYS A 282 7.64 -47.93 21.05
CA LYS A 282 7.50 -47.85 22.52
C LYS A 282 6.90 -46.52 22.96
N LEU A 283 7.33 -45.41 22.35
CA LEU A 283 6.77 -44.08 22.62
C LEU A 283 5.31 -43.98 22.16
N LEU A 284 4.97 -44.42 20.94
CA LEU A 284 3.57 -44.47 20.46
C LEU A 284 2.69 -45.34 21.38
N GLY A 285 3.26 -46.38 21.98
CA GLY A 285 2.61 -47.24 22.98
C GLY A 285 2.22 -46.53 24.28
N LYS A 286 2.69 -45.30 24.52
CA LYS A 286 2.26 -44.46 25.65
C LYS A 286 1.06 -43.58 25.34
N ALA A 287 0.50 -43.64 24.12
CA ALA A 287 -0.71 -42.90 23.77
C ALA A 287 -1.88 -43.22 24.72
N GLU A 288 -2.57 -42.18 25.18
CA GLU A 288 -3.81 -42.27 25.96
C GLU A 288 -4.99 -42.46 25.02
N ALA A 289 -5.82 -43.47 25.27
CA ALA A 289 -6.90 -43.89 24.37
C ALA A 289 -7.97 -42.77 24.21
N GLU A 290 -8.12 -41.96 25.25
CA GLU A 290 -9.07 -40.85 25.32
C GLU A 290 -8.68 -39.72 24.36
N THR A 291 -7.40 -39.54 24.07
CA THR A 291 -6.87 -38.46 23.20
C THR A 291 -6.66 -38.92 21.75
N LEU A 292 -6.59 -40.24 21.51
CA LEU A 292 -6.30 -40.82 20.20
C LEU A 292 -7.50 -40.79 19.27
N ARG A 293 -7.35 -40.11 18.13
CA ARG A 293 -8.36 -40.04 17.07
C ARG A 293 -7.74 -40.32 15.70
N ILE A 294 -8.50 -40.98 14.83
CA ILE A 294 -8.15 -41.20 13.43
C ILE A 294 -8.92 -40.19 12.60
N TRP A 295 -8.21 -39.45 11.75
CA TRP A 295 -8.78 -38.42 10.89
C TRP A 295 -8.59 -38.81 9.42
N PRO A 296 -9.66 -38.92 8.62
CA PRO A 296 -9.52 -39.02 7.18
C PRO A 296 -8.96 -37.69 6.63
N LEU A 297 -7.99 -37.79 5.72
CA LEU A 297 -7.39 -36.63 5.09
C LEU A 297 -8.15 -36.35 3.78
N LEU A 298 -8.85 -35.22 3.77
CA LEU A 298 -9.60 -34.78 2.60
C LEU A 298 -8.74 -33.86 1.74
N ASP A 299 -8.80 -34.06 0.43
CA ASP A 299 -8.27 -33.13 -0.57
C ASP A 299 -9.42 -32.58 -1.42
N MET A 300 -9.16 -31.55 -2.20
CA MET A 300 -10.15 -30.91 -3.06
C MET A 300 -9.51 -30.17 -4.23
N ASP A 301 -10.11 -30.30 -5.40
CA ASP A 301 -9.68 -29.58 -6.60
C ASP A 301 -9.69 -28.06 -6.39
N THR A 302 -8.75 -27.38 -7.04
CA THR A 302 -8.60 -25.93 -6.96
C THR A 302 -9.84 -25.23 -7.53
N LEU A 303 -10.42 -24.32 -6.76
CA LEU A 303 -11.52 -23.46 -7.20
C LEU A 303 -11.02 -22.40 -8.18
N LEU A 304 -11.83 -21.97 -9.16
CA LEU A 304 -11.43 -20.90 -10.10
C LEU A 304 -11.40 -19.50 -9.48
N THR A 305 -12.25 -19.27 -8.49
CA THR A 305 -12.38 -18.01 -7.74
C THR A 305 -12.82 -18.33 -6.32
N TRP A 306 -12.56 -17.43 -5.39
CA TRP A 306 -13.01 -17.51 -3.99
C TRP A 306 -14.04 -16.43 -3.66
N VAL A 307 -14.52 -15.71 -4.66
CA VAL A 307 -15.44 -14.58 -4.46
C VAL A 307 -16.59 -14.64 -5.45
N GLU A 308 -17.76 -14.22 -5.00
CA GLU A 308 -18.97 -14.01 -5.80
C GLU A 308 -19.80 -12.91 -5.15
N GLY A 309 -20.26 -11.92 -5.92
CA GLY A 309 -20.98 -10.76 -5.37
C GLY A 309 -20.25 -10.09 -4.20
N SER A 310 -20.90 -10.07 -3.04
CA SER A 310 -20.38 -9.54 -1.77
C SER A 310 -19.95 -10.66 -0.80
N MET A 311 -19.67 -11.87 -1.32
CA MET A 311 -19.18 -13.00 -0.54
C MET A 311 -17.73 -13.34 -0.90
N ALA A 312 -16.93 -13.66 0.11
CA ALA A 312 -15.63 -14.28 -0.04
C ALA A 312 -15.52 -15.53 0.83
N ILE A 313 -14.79 -16.54 0.37
CA ILE A 313 -14.49 -17.76 1.13
C ILE A 313 -13.00 -17.79 1.53
N ILE A 314 -12.70 -18.34 2.72
CA ILE A 314 -11.34 -18.37 3.30
C ILE A 314 -11.00 -19.72 3.95
N GLY A 315 -9.71 -19.99 4.16
CA GLY A 315 -9.23 -21.21 4.82
C GLY A 315 -9.71 -22.49 4.12
N ASP A 316 -10.05 -23.53 4.88
CA ASP A 316 -10.49 -24.83 4.30
C ASP A 316 -11.80 -24.73 3.50
N ALA A 317 -12.57 -23.65 3.66
CA ALA A 317 -13.71 -23.35 2.79
C ALA A 317 -13.28 -23.01 1.36
N ALA A 318 -12.02 -22.62 1.15
CA ALA A 318 -11.44 -22.24 -0.14
C ALA A 318 -10.33 -23.18 -0.61
N HIS A 319 -9.43 -23.58 0.29
CA HIS A 319 -8.21 -24.32 -0.02
C HIS A 319 -7.87 -25.32 1.11
N PRO A 320 -8.60 -26.43 1.27
CA PRO A 320 -8.27 -27.42 2.30
C PRO A 320 -6.89 -28.03 2.06
N PHE A 321 -6.06 -28.10 3.10
CA PHE A 321 -4.67 -28.58 3.02
C PHE A 321 -4.50 -30.00 3.57
N LEU A 322 -3.73 -30.81 2.85
CA LEU A 322 -3.11 -32.00 3.42
C LEU A 322 -2.05 -31.57 4.46
N PRO A 323 -1.86 -32.30 5.58
CA PRO A 323 -1.05 -31.84 6.70
C PRO A 323 0.48 -31.97 6.50
N TYR A 324 0.98 -32.26 5.28
CA TYR A 324 2.40 -32.58 5.04
C TYR A 324 3.39 -31.46 5.36
N ARG A 325 2.97 -30.19 5.30
CA ARG A 325 3.82 -29.01 5.59
C ARG A 325 3.32 -28.12 6.73
N GLY A 326 2.13 -28.38 7.28
CA GLY A 326 1.56 -27.57 8.36
C GLY A 326 1.13 -26.15 7.95
N SER A 327 0.96 -25.86 6.65
CA SER A 327 0.70 -24.50 6.15
C SER A 327 -0.77 -24.06 6.17
N GLY A 328 -1.74 -24.97 6.33
CA GLY A 328 -3.16 -24.64 6.19
C GLY A 328 -3.65 -23.54 7.15
N GLY A 329 -3.28 -23.63 8.43
CA GLY A 329 -3.62 -22.58 9.41
C GLY A 329 -2.96 -21.24 9.08
N ALA A 330 -1.71 -21.26 8.63
CA ALA A 330 -1.00 -20.06 8.21
C ALA A 330 -1.69 -19.38 7.01
N MET A 331 -2.13 -20.15 6.01
CA MET A 331 -2.86 -19.62 4.87
C MET A 331 -4.21 -19.02 5.27
N ALA A 332 -4.95 -19.66 6.18
CA ALA A 332 -6.22 -19.11 6.69
C ALA A 332 -6.04 -17.81 7.48
N ILE A 333 -4.92 -17.66 8.21
CA ILE A 333 -4.56 -16.41 8.90
C ILE A 333 -4.23 -15.31 7.88
N GLU A 334 -3.43 -15.62 6.85
CA GLU A 334 -3.11 -14.70 5.77
C GLU A 334 -4.38 -14.20 5.06
N ASP A 335 -5.35 -15.09 4.80
CA ASP A 335 -6.62 -14.70 4.17
C ASP A 335 -7.40 -13.66 4.99
N GLY A 336 -7.50 -13.87 6.31
CA GLY A 336 -8.21 -12.94 7.19
C GLY A 336 -7.58 -11.55 7.22
N VAL A 337 -6.24 -11.49 7.20
CA VAL A 337 -5.48 -10.23 7.17
C VAL A 337 -5.62 -9.53 5.82
N ALA A 338 -5.56 -10.28 4.72
CA ALA A 338 -5.76 -9.74 3.38
C ALA A 338 -7.15 -9.10 3.22
N LEU A 339 -8.21 -9.73 3.75
CA LEU A 339 -9.55 -9.14 3.78
C LEU A 339 -9.60 -7.84 4.58
N GLY A 340 -8.94 -7.78 5.75
CA GLY A 340 -8.80 -6.54 6.51
C GLY A 340 -8.08 -5.43 5.74
N VAL A 341 -7.16 -5.77 4.85
CA VAL A 341 -6.53 -4.78 3.95
C VAL A 341 -7.48 -4.35 2.84
N MET A 342 -8.14 -5.29 2.16
CA MET A 342 -9.00 -4.99 1.01
C MET A 342 -10.26 -4.20 1.40
N LEU A 343 -10.78 -4.46 2.59
CA LEU A 343 -11.88 -3.73 3.21
C LEU A 343 -11.31 -2.77 4.27
N SER A 344 -10.40 -1.88 3.84
CA SER A 344 -9.87 -0.83 4.70
C SER A 344 -10.94 0.21 5.06
N ASN A 345 -10.73 0.96 6.15
CA ASN A 345 -11.60 2.06 6.54
C ASN A 345 -11.91 3.02 5.37
N GLY A 346 -13.16 3.48 5.26
CA GLY A 346 -13.63 4.40 4.23
C GLY A 346 -14.04 3.74 2.89
N VAL A 347 -13.96 2.41 2.79
CA VAL A 347 -14.46 1.67 1.62
C VAL A 347 -15.97 1.88 1.46
N GLN A 348 -16.39 2.22 0.24
CA GLN A 348 -17.80 2.40 -0.09
C GLN A 348 -18.45 1.07 -0.47
N ARG A 349 -19.73 0.88 -0.10
CA ARG A 349 -20.48 -0.39 -0.35
C ARG A 349 -20.45 -0.84 -1.81
N HIS A 350 -20.52 0.09 -2.76
CA HIS A 350 -20.48 -0.24 -4.19
C HIS A 350 -19.12 -0.76 -4.66
N GLU A 351 -18.05 -0.55 -3.89
CA GLU A 351 -16.70 -1.03 -4.21
C GLU A 351 -16.45 -2.47 -3.74
N ILE A 352 -17.30 -3.00 -2.83
CA ILE A 352 -17.10 -4.30 -2.18
C ILE A 352 -16.76 -5.41 -3.19
N PRO A 353 -17.53 -5.63 -4.28
CA PRO A 353 -17.21 -6.72 -5.21
C PRO A 353 -15.83 -6.58 -5.86
N GLU A 354 -15.39 -5.36 -6.15
CA GLU A 354 -14.06 -5.11 -6.70
C GLU A 354 -12.96 -5.33 -5.66
N ARG A 355 -13.17 -4.92 -4.40
CA ARG A 355 -12.23 -5.16 -3.30
C ARG A 355 -12.07 -6.66 -3.03
N LEU A 356 -13.15 -7.43 -3.07
CA LEU A 356 -13.08 -8.88 -2.91
C LEU A 356 -12.34 -9.55 -4.08
N LYS A 357 -12.44 -9.03 -5.30
CA LYS A 357 -11.60 -9.50 -6.42
C LYS A 357 -10.11 -9.24 -6.19
N LEU A 358 -9.74 -8.13 -5.54
CA LEU A 358 -8.34 -7.89 -5.14
C LEU A 358 -7.87 -8.87 -4.07
N TYR A 359 -8.74 -9.26 -3.12
CA TYR A 359 -8.46 -10.34 -2.17
C TYR A 359 -8.18 -11.65 -2.92
N ASN A 360 -9.04 -12.01 -3.88
CA ASN A 360 -8.83 -13.19 -4.70
C ASN A 360 -7.50 -13.09 -5.46
N GLN A 361 -7.17 -11.94 -6.05
CA GLN A 361 -5.90 -11.72 -6.74
C GLN A 361 -4.68 -11.90 -5.81
N ALA A 362 -4.76 -11.41 -4.58
CA ALA A 362 -3.66 -11.50 -3.61
C ALA A 362 -3.44 -12.92 -3.10
N ARG A 363 -4.53 -13.71 -2.95
CA ARG A 363 -4.51 -14.95 -2.19
C ARG A 363 -4.63 -16.22 -3.01
N HIS A 364 -5.37 -16.19 -4.11
CA HIS A 364 -5.73 -17.38 -4.88
C HIS A 364 -4.51 -18.15 -5.40
N GLU A 365 -3.66 -17.48 -6.17
CA GLU A 365 -2.45 -18.10 -6.72
C GLU A 365 -1.50 -18.55 -5.61
N ARG A 366 -1.40 -17.75 -4.55
CA ARG A 366 -0.52 -18.04 -3.42
C ARG A 366 -0.95 -19.30 -2.68
N ALA A 367 -2.18 -19.39 -2.18
CA ALA A 367 -2.59 -20.58 -1.43
C ALA A 367 -2.69 -21.82 -2.34
N THR A 368 -3.09 -21.66 -3.61
CA THR A 368 -3.08 -22.77 -4.59
C THR A 368 -1.68 -23.32 -4.80
N THR A 369 -0.69 -22.44 -5.00
CA THR A 369 0.71 -22.84 -5.13
C THR A 369 1.20 -23.58 -3.89
N VAL A 370 0.92 -23.06 -2.69
CA VAL A 370 1.31 -23.72 -1.44
C VAL A 370 0.57 -25.05 -1.24
N GLN A 371 -0.70 -25.16 -1.66
CA GLN A 371 -1.49 -26.39 -1.62
C GLN A 371 -0.87 -27.46 -2.52
N ASN A 372 -0.51 -27.12 -3.76
CA ASN A 372 0.16 -28.02 -4.69
C ASN A 372 1.53 -28.46 -4.17
N MET A 373 2.36 -27.53 -3.64
CA MET A 373 3.63 -27.88 -2.99
C MET A 373 3.43 -28.87 -1.83
N THR A 374 2.30 -28.80 -1.14
CA THR A 374 1.96 -29.72 -0.05
C THR A 374 1.54 -31.09 -0.56
N ARG A 375 0.84 -31.17 -1.71
CA ARG A 375 0.54 -32.42 -2.42
C ARG A 375 1.80 -33.12 -2.90
N ASP A 376 2.71 -32.38 -3.54
CA ASP A 376 3.97 -32.93 -4.05
C ASP A 376 4.84 -33.52 -2.94
N SER A 377 4.74 -32.95 -1.73
CA SER A 377 5.47 -33.44 -0.55
C SER A 377 4.99 -34.80 -0.05
N ALA A 378 3.86 -35.31 -0.55
CA ALA A 378 3.43 -36.70 -0.33
C ALA A 378 4.32 -37.72 -1.08
N HIS A 379 5.13 -37.28 -2.04
CA HIS A 379 5.96 -38.14 -2.89
C HIS A 379 7.44 -38.23 -2.46
N GLY A 380 7.80 -37.67 -1.30
CA GLY A 380 9.15 -37.76 -0.73
C GLY A 380 9.92 -36.43 -0.75
N PRO A 381 11.23 -36.45 -0.42
CA PRO A 381 12.05 -35.25 -0.30
C PRO A 381 12.35 -34.63 -1.67
N LEU A 382 12.35 -33.30 -1.72
CA LEU A 382 12.67 -32.52 -2.92
C LEU A 382 14.18 -32.21 -2.99
N PRO A 383 14.72 -31.93 -4.19
CA PRO A 383 16.08 -31.42 -4.35
C PRO A 383 16.35 -30.15 -3.51
N PRO A 384 17.59 -29.92 -3.03
CA PRO A 384 17.89 -28.79 -2.14
C PRO A 384 17.51 -27.40 -2.67
N ALA A 385 17.74 -27.14 -3.97
CA ALA A 385 17.41 -25.85 -4.57
C ALA A 385 15.90 -25.56 -4.59
N GLU A 386 15.09 -26.59 -4.88
CA GLU A 386 13.63 -26.51 -4.85
C GLU A 386 13.11 -26.33 -3.42
N SER A 387 13.73 -27.02 -2.45
CA SER A 387 13.44 -26.85 -1.03
C SER A 387 13.67 -25.40 -0.56
N GLN A 388 14.79 -24.78 -0.96
CA GLN A 388 15.08 -23.38 -0.62
C GLN A 388 14.10 -22.39 -1.26
N ALA A 389 13.69 -22.62 -2.51
CA ALA A 389 12.70 -21.80 -3.19
C ALA A 389 11.33 -21.85 -2.48
N ILE A 390 10.90 -23.04 -2.04
CA ILE A 390 9.67 -23.24 -1.26
C ILE A 390 9.76 -22.53 0.09
N VAL A 391 10.89 -22.65 0.79
CA VAL A 391 11.14 -21.96 2.07
C VAL A 391 10.99 -20.45 1.91
N ASN A 392 11.59 -19.87 0.86
CA ASN A 392 11.48 -18.44 0.59
C ASN A 392 10.06 -18.02 0.20
N TYR A 393 9.38 -18.81 -0.65
CA TYR A 393 8.04 -18.50 -1.11
C TYR A 393 7.01 -18.54 0.03
N ILE A 394 7.07 -19.56 0.91
CA ILE A 394 6.11 -19.70 2.02
C ILE A 394 6.47 -18.76 3.16
N TYR A 395 7.67 -18.88 3.72
CA TYR A 395 8.05 -18.27 4.99
C TYR A 395 8.64 -16.85 4.85
N GLY A 396 9.11 -16.48 3.65
CA GLY A 396 9.68 -15.15 3.36
C GLY A 396 8.65 -14.09 2.96
N HIS A 397 7.35 -14.42 2.99
CA HIS A 397 6.26 -13.53 2.56
C HIS A 397 5.59 -12.83 3.74
N ASP A 398 5.18 -11.58 3.53
CA ASP A 398 4.30 -10.83 4.44
C ASP A 398 3.02 -10.45 3.71
N GLU A 399 1.91 -11.09 4.07
CA GLU A 399 0.65 -10.93 3.34
C GLU A 399 0.07 -9.52 3.49
N PHE A 400 0.23 -8.87 4.64
CA PHE A 400 -0.27 -7.52 4.82
C PHE A 400 0.44 -6.55 3.87
N ASP A 401 1.77 -6.62 3.77
CA ASP A 401 2.55 -5.74 2.91
C ASP A 401 2.23 -6.01 1.42
N HIS A 402 2.09 -7.28 1.03
CA HIS A 402 1.69 -7.68 -0.32
C HIS A 402 0.30 -7.16 -0.72
N SER A 403 -0.72 -7.48 0.08
CA SER A 403 -2.09 -7.02 -0.11
C SER A 403 -2.18 -5.49 -0.11
N THR A 404 -1.42 -4.81 0.75
CA THR A 404 -1.40 -3.33 0.81
C THR A 404 -0.90 -2.73 -0.50
N GLN A 405 0.12 -3.33 -1.12
CA GLN A 405 0.64 -2.83 -2.39
C GLN A 405 -0.33 -3.06 -3.55
N ILE A 406 -1.06 -4.18 -3.56
CA ILE A 406 -2.15 -4.43 -4.52
C ILE A 406 -3.23 -3.36 -4.36
N LEU A 407 -3.67 -3.11 -3.13
CA LEU A 407 -4.69 -2.08 -2.82
C LEU A 407 -4.25 -0.69 -3.28
N ARG A 408 -3.00 -0.30 -3.01
CA ARG A 408 -2.45 1.00 -3.44
C ARG A 408 -2.50 1.15 -4.96
N LYS A 409 -2.05 0.13 -5.70
CA LYS A 409 -2.10 0.15 -7.17
C LYS A 409 -3.53 0.28 -7.69
N TYR A 410 -4.49 -0.43 -7.09
CA TYR A 410 -5.91 -0.30 -7.42
C TYR A 410 -6.43 1.12 -7.16
N LEU A 411 -6.18 1.67 -5.98
CA LEU A 411 -6.61 3.03 -5.61
C LEU A 411 -6.02 4.07 -6.56
N TRP A 412 -4.74 3.94 -6.91
CA TRP A 412 -4.09 4.82 -7.86
C TRP A 412 -4.68 4.73 -9.27
N ALA A 413 -4.99 3.52 -9.75
CA ALA A 413 -5.58 3.33 -11.07
C ALA A 413 -6.97 3.98 -11.21
N ARG A 414 -7.70 4.17 -10.12
CA ARG A 414 -9.02 4.83 -10.10
C ARG A 414 -8.96 6.34 -10.29
N ASN A 415 -7.78 6.94 -10.10
CA ASN A 415 -7.56 8.34 -10.42
C ASN A 415 -6.49 8.44 -11.52
N PRO A 416 -6.85 8.19 -12.79
CA PRO A 416 -5.88 8.21 -13.90
C PRO A 416 -5.30 9.61 -14.17
N ARG A 417 -5.86 10.66 -13.55
CA ARG A 417 -5.43 12.05 -13.71
C ARG A 417 -4.46 12.51 -12.62
N MET A 418 -4.03 11.62 -11.74
CA MET A 418 -3.02 11.97 -10.74
C MET A 418 -1.72 12.44 -11.40
N TYR A 419 -1.14 13.49 -10.85
CA TYR A 419 0.20 13.91 -11.21
C TYR A 419 1.22 12.92 -10.64
N TRP A 420 2.06 12.39 -11.53
CA TRP A 420 3.19 11.54 -11.18
C TRP A 420 4.48 12.31 -11.40
N ARG A 421 5.40 12.17 -10.46
CA ARG A 421 6.76 12.74 -10.52
C ARG A 421 7.75 11.68 -10.11
N GLN A 422 8.97 11.73 -10.66
CA GLN A 422 10.01 10.78 -10.25
C GLN A 422 10.43 11.05 -8.79
N PRO A 423 10.67 10.01 -7.96
CA PRO A 423 10.63 8.57 -8.26
C PRO A 423 9.24 7.91 -8.10
N ILE A 424 8.72 7.30 -9.18
CA ILE A 424 7.35 6.74 -9.25
C ILE A 424 7.07 5.56 -8.30
N VAL A 425 8.12 4.91 -7.78
CA VAL A 425 7.98 3.73 -6.89
C VAL A 425 7.27 4.07 -5.58
N PHE A 426 7.29 5.33 -5.16
CA PHE A 426 6.64 5.80 -3.93
C PHE A 426 5.19 6.27 -4.12
N GLY A 427 4.66 6.18 -5.35
CA GLY A 427 3.31 6.62 -5.67
C GLY A 427 3.25 8.03 -6.28
N PRO A 428 2.05 8.60 -6.42
CA PRO A 428 1.84 9.95 -6.93
C PRO A 428 2.44 10.99 -5.98
N MET A 429 2.95 12.10 -6.52
CA MET A 429 3.57 13.15 -5.71
C MET A 429 2.54 14.24 -5.39
N PRO A 430 2.28 14.55 -4.11
CA PRO A 430 1.41 15.69 -3.76
C PRO A 430 2.10 16.99 -4.16
N GLY A 431 1.32 18.03 -4.44
CA GLY A 431 1.87 19.31 -4.92
C GLY A 431 0.84 20.43 -4.87
N PRO A 432 1.04 21.54 -5.59
CA PRO A 432 0.09 22.65 -5.60
C PRO A 432 -1.28 22.30 -6.19
N ARG A 433 -1.35 21.30 -7.08
CA ARG A 433 -2.57 20.94 -7.85
C ARG A 433 -3.32 19.73 -7.30
N GLN A 434 -2.66 18.91 -6.49
CA GLN A 434 -3.27 17.72 -5.91
C GLN A 434 -2.72 17.35 -4.53
N ASP A 435 -3.52 16.69 -3.72
CA ASP A 435 -3.05 15.97 -2.54
C ASP A 435 -2.55 14.55 -2.87
N PHE A 436 -2.24 13.76 -1.83
CA PHE A 436 -1.74 12.40 -2.00
C PHE A 436 -2.78 11.43 -2.58
N TYR A 437 -4.06 11.77 -2.46
CA TYR A 437 -5.19 11.00 -3.01
C TYR A 437 -5.59 11.49 -4.40
N GLY A 438 -4.88 12.48 -4.95
CA GLY A 438 -5.17 13.08 -6.24
C GLY A 438 -6.36 14.04 -6.22
N GLN A 439 -6.75 14.55 -5.05
CA GLN A 439 -7.82 15.54 -4.92
C GLN A 439 -7.28 16.95 -5.17
N ASP A 440 -8.07 17.76 -5.88
CA ASP A 440 -7.75 19.14 -6.23
C ASP A 440 -7.60 20.02 -4.96
N ARG A 441 -6.62 20.94 -4.99
CA ARG A 441 -6.29 21.86 -3.90
C ARG A 441 -6.77 23.30 -4.13
N ALA A 442 -7.41 23.61 -5.25
CA ALA A 442 -7.89 24.93 -5.62
C ALA A 442 -8.68 25.63 -4.49
N VAL A 443 -9.56 24.89 -3.81
CA VAL A 443 -10.37 25.42 -2.69
C VAL A 443 -9.51 25.92 -1.54
N LYS A 444 -8.43 25.21 -1.20
CA LYS A 444 -7.53 25.62 -0.12
C LYS A 444 -6.68 26.84 -0.52
N SER A 445 -6.32 26.93 -1.80
CA SER A 445 -5.55 28.05 -2.36
C SER A 445 -6.29 29.40 -2.36
N LEU A 446 -7.62 29.40 -2.17
CA LEU A 446 -8.42 30.63 -2.01
C LEU A 446 -7.97 31.51 -0.83
N ARG A 447 -7.41 30.90 0.22
CA ARG A 447 -6.96 31.60 1.42
C ARG A 447 -5.46 31.93 1.40
N SER A 448 -4.72 31.43 0.41
CA SER A 448 -3.32 31.77 0.21
C SER A 448 -3.20 33.23 -0.20
N THR A 449 -2.12 33.89 0.23
CA THR A 449 -1.88 35.31 -0.08
C THR A 449 -0.73 35.45 -1.06
N PHE A 450 -0.80 36.50 -1.88
CA PHE A 450 0.30 36.90 -2.75
C PHE A 450 0.65 38.37 -2.54
N LYS A 451 1.94 38.69 -2.76
CA LYS A 451 2.46 40.05 -2.85
C LYS A 451 3.41 40.13 -4.05
N THR A 452 3.04 40.90 -5.06
CA THR A 452 3.74 40.99 -6.35
C THR A 452 4.30 42.38 -6.57
N ALA A 453 5.62 42.50 -6.65
CA ALA A 453 6.31 43.71 -7.07
C ALA A 453 6.74 43.57 -8.54
N SER A 454 6.34 44.51 -9.40
CA SER A 454 6.71 44.48 -10.82
C SER A 454 7.29 45.82 -11.28
N ILE A 455 8.35 45.77 -12.09
CA ILE A 455 8.94 46.92 -12.77
C ILE A 455 8.75 46.70 -14.28
N ARG A 456 7.92 47.53 -14.91
CA ARG A 456 7.70 47.54 -16.36
C ARG A 456 8.61 48.57 -17.01
N PHE A 457 9.27 48.18 -18.08
CA PHE A 457 10.22 49.02 -18.79
C PHE A 457 10.11 48.86 -20.31
N ARG A 458 10.49 49.93 -21.01
CA ARG A 458 10.61 50.01 -22.45
C ARG A 458 12.02 49.60 -22.87
N THR A 459 12.12 48.76 -23.89
CA THR A 459 13.40 48.18 -24.34
C THR A 459 13.39 47.83 -25.83
N SER A 460 14.53 47.34 -26.32
CA SER A 460 14.73 46.87 -27.69
C SER A 460 13.96 45.57 -27.98
N ARG A 461 12.96 45.65 -28.87
CA ARG A 461 12.26 44.47 -29.40
C ARG A 461 13.24 43.51 -30.07
N THR A 462 14.20 44.04 -30.83
CA THR A 462 15.18 43.23 -31.59
C THR A 462 16.01 42.36 -30.66
N LEU A 463 16.41 42.88 -29.50
CA LEU A 463 17.14 42.07 -28.52
C LEU A 463 16.23 41.00 -27.89
N LEU A 464 15.01 41.37 -27.49
CA LEU A 464 14.06 40.43 -26.90
C LEU A 464 13.61 39.33 -27.89
N GLN A 465 13.58 39.62 -29.20
CA GLN A 465 13.32 38.63 -30.25
C GLN A 465 14.32 37.47 -30.22
N ASN A 466 15.58 37.73 -29.84
CA ASN A 466 16.62 36.70 -29.73
C ASN A 466 16.44 35.80 -28.50
N LEU A 467 15.49 36.10 -27.61
CA LEU A 467 15.10 35.26 -26.48
C LEU A 467 13.90 34.35 -26.80
N LEU A 468 13.30 34.51 -27.99
CA LEU A 468 12.19 33.66 -28.42
C LEU A 468 12.73 32.28 -28.85
N PRO A 469 12.02 31.17 -28.56
CA PRO A 469 12.55 29.82 -28.76
C PRO A 469 12.86 29.47 -30.22
N ASN A 470 12.01 29.91 -31.15
CA ASN A 470 12.11 29.59 -32.57
C ASN A 470 11.25 30.56 -33.42
N GLU A 471 11.28 30.37 -34.74
CA GLU A 471 10.62 31.24 -35.72
C GLU A 471 9.08 31.26 -35.65
N SER A 472 8.46 30.28 -34.97
CA SER A 472 7.01 30.30 -34.74
C SER A 472 6.58 31.37 -33.73
N TYR A 473 7.52 31.94 -32.99
CA TYR A 473 7.30 33.08 -32.10
C TYR A 473 7.68 34.38 -32.79
N SER A 474 6.83 35.39 -32.65
CA SER A 474 7.08 36.74 -33.16
C SER A 474 6.44 37.78 -32.26
N PHE A 475 6.79 39.05 -32.44
CA PHE A 475 6.02 40.13 -31.85
C PHE A 475 4.82 40.47 -32.73
N SER A 476 3.72 40.87 -32.10
CA SER A 476 2.51 41.34 -32.80
C SER A 476 2.70 42.73 -33.43
N SER A 477 3.61 43.54 -32.89
CA SER A 477 3.93 44.88 -33.38
C SER A 477 5.17 44.89 -34.29
N PRO A 478 5.15 45.63 -35.42
CA PRO A 478 6.28 45.72 -36.34
C PRO A 478 7.41 46.68 -35.88
N GLY A 479 7.20 47.43 -34.78
CA GLY A 479 8.17 48.43 -34.31
C GLY A 479 9.47 47.83 -33.75
N THR A 480 10.47 48.65 -33.46
CA THR A 480 11.74 48.20 -32.81
C THR A 480 11.72 48.31 -31.29
N ILE A 481 10.59 48.75 -30.73
CA ILE A 481 10.37 48.95 -29.30
C ILE A 481 9.44 47.85 -28.79
N ALA A 482 9.75 47.31 -27.62
CA ALA A 482 8.89 46.40 -26.87
C ALA A 482 8.84 46.80 -25.39
N TYR A 483 7.93 46.15 -24.67
CA TYR A 483 7.79 46.30 -23.23
C TYR A 483 8.05 44.96 -22.56
N ALA A 484 8.76 45.01 -21.44
CA ALA A 484 8.97 43.85 -20.59
C ALA A 484 8.84 44.24 -19.13
N SER A 485 8.60 43.24 -18.29
CA SER A 485 8.49 43.42 -16.85
C SER A 485 9.29 42.38 -16.10
N PHE A 486 10.05 42.82 -15.10
CA PHE A 486 10.50 41.93 -14.03
C PHE A 486 9.42 41.91 -12.95
N SER A 487 8.96 40.73 -12.57
CA SER A 487 7.88 40.56 -11.59
C SER A 487 8.25 39.54 -10.53
N GLN A 488 8.35 40.01 -9.29
CA GLN A 488 8.63 39.18 -8.13
C GLN A 488 7.37 38.99 -7.30
N THR A 489 6.98 37.75 -7.05
CA THR A 489 5.85 37.41 -6.18
C THR A 489 6.32 36.67 -4.94
N THR A 490 5.81 37.08 -3.79
CA THR A 490 5.89 36.34 -2.52
C THR A 490 4.54 35.68 -2.26
N LEU A 491 4.53 34.36 -2.07
CA LEU A 491 3.34 33.56 -1.80
C LEU A 491 3.40 33.04 -0.37
N ASN A 492 2.28 33.11 0.37
CA ASN A 492 2.19 32.57 1.73
C ASN A 492 0.90 31.76 1.93
N GLY A 493 0.91 30.86 2.93
CA GLY A 493 -0.26 30.05 3.28
C GLY A 493 -0.44 28.84 2.36
N MET A 494 0.65 28.34 1.76
CA MET A 494 0.59 27.23 0.81
C MET A 494 0.38 25.90 1.56
N ASP A 495 -0.84 25.37 1.56
CA ASP A 495 -1.19 24.11 2.27
C ASP A 495 -0.29 22.94 1.87
N TRP A 496 0.08 22.85 0.60
CA TRP A 496 0.96 21.81 0.07
C TRP A 496 2.42 21.94 0.53
N LEU A 497 2.79 23.06 1.15
CA LEU A 497 4.07 23.30 1.82
C LEU A 497 3.90 23.44 3.35
N GLY A 498 2.84 22.83 3.92
CA GLY A 498 2.58 22.90 5.36
C GLY A 498 2.20 24.28 5.87
N GLY A 499 1.59 25.12 5.02
CA GLY A 499 1.21 26.50 5.34
C GLY A 499 2.34 27.52 5.12
N GLY A 500 3.52 27.07 4.69
CA GLY A 500 4.66 27.92 4.35
C GLY A 500 4.44 28.77 3.09
N GLY A 501 5.54 29.31 2.58
CA GLY A 501 5.54 30.22 1.44
C GLY A 501 6.84 30.18 0.65
N TYR A 502 6.82 30.73 -0.55
CA TYR A 502 8.00 30.84 -1.41
C TYR A 502 7.94 32.11 -2.24
N ARG A 503 9.06 32.44 -2.89
CA ARG A 503 9.21 33.62 -3.74
C ARG A 503 9.63 33.19 -5.13
N HIS A 504 9.14 33.93 -6.12
CA HIS A 504 9.59 33.78 -7.50
C HIS A 504 9.80 35.13 -8.17
N LEU A 505 10.70 35.20 -9.16
CA LEU A 505 10.98 36.35 -10.01
C LEU A 505 10.98 35.91 -11.47
N GLY A 506 10.10 36.47 -12.30
CA GLY A 506 10.03 36.19 -13.73
C GLY A 506 10.34 37.40 -14.60
N LEU A 507 10.86 37.14 -15.80
CA LEU A 507 10.86 38.10 -16.91
C LEU A 507 9.63 37.85 -17.77
N TYR A 508 8.87 38.89 -18.06
CA TYR A 508 7.63 38.84 -18.85
C TYR A 508 7.76 39.78 -20.05
N ILE A 509 7.71 39.23 -21.26
CA ILE A 509 7.85 39.97 -22.52
C ILE A 509 6.45 40.15 -23.14
N GLU A 510 6.02 41.40 -23.26
CA GLU A 510 4.69 41.76 -23.75
C GLU A 510 4.59 41.70 -25.28
N GLY A 511 3.38 41.48 -25.79
CA GLY A 511 3.09 41.58 -27.22
C GLY A 511 3.68 40.46 -28.08
N VAL A 512 3.93 39.28 -27.49
CA VAL A 512 4.40 38.10 -28.23
C VAL A 512 3.21 37.32 -28.78
N GLN A 513 3.40 36.70 -29.92
CA GLN A 513 2.45 35.79 -30.53
C GLN A 513 3.16 34.52 -30.99
N TYR A 514 2.43 33.42 -30.94
CA TYR A 514 2.87 32.11 -31.39
C TYR A 514 1.97 31.63 -32.53
N LYS A 515 2.57 31.26 -33.66
CA LYS A 515 1.87 30.71 -34.82
C LYS A 515 1.95 29.18 -34.78
N LYS A 516 0.81 28.52 -34.56
CA LYS A 516 0.68 27.06 -34.60
C LYS A 516 0.92 26.54 -36.02
N ALA A 517 1.23 25.25 -36.14
CA ALA A 517 1.41 24.58 -37.44
C ALA A 517 0.20 24.72 -38.38
N ASN A 518 -1.03 24.82 -37.83
CA ASN A 518 -2.26 25.02 -38.61
C ASN A 518 -2.50 26.49 -39.06
N GLY A 519 -1.61 27.42 -38.70
CA GLY A 519 -1.69 28.84 -39.02
C GLY A 519 -2.44 29.71 -38.00
N GLU A 520 -3.08 29.11 -36.99
CA GLU A 520 -3.72 29.84 -35.89
C GLU A 520 -2.67 30.59 -35.04
N VAL A 521 -3.02 31.80 -34.60
CA VAL A 521 -2.13 32.65 -33.82
C VAL A 521 -2.65 32.79 -32.40
N VAL A 522 -1.82 32.45 -31.42
CA VAL A 522 -2.07 32.67 -29.99
C VAL A 522 -1.24 33.85 -29.53
N LYS A 523 -1.89 34.88 -28.97
CA LYS A 523 -1.20 36.07 -28.43
C LYS A 523 -1.06 35.94 -26.93
N GLY A 524 0.03 36.46 -26.38
CA GLY A 524 0.31 36.30 -24.96
C GLY A 524 1.52 37.09 -24.51
N THR A 525 1.75 37.00 -23.20
CA THR A 525 2.98 37.48 -22.59
C THR A 525 3.95 36.31 -22.51
N TYR A 526 5.11 36.41 -23.14
CA TYR A 526 6.09 35.32 -23.13
C TYR A 526 6.98 35.40 -21.89
N MET A 527 7.09 34.29 -21.16
CA MET A 527 7.92 34.17 -19.97
C MET A 527 9.09 33.22 -20.26
N PRO A 528 10.26 33.74 -20.69
CA PRO A 528 11.43 32.91 -21.01
C PRO A 528 12.08 32.27 -19.78
N ILE A 529 11.91 32.86 -18.60
CA ILE A 529 12.55 32.39 -17.37
C ILE A 529 11.73 32.78 -16.14
N LEU A 530 11.66 31.87 -15.18
CA LEU A 530 11.09 32.09 -13.86
C LEU A 530 12.04 31.55 -12.79
N PHE A 531 12.60 32.42 -11.97
CA PHE A 531 13.41 32.03 -10.83
C PHE A 531 12.55 31.78 -9.61
N GLU A 532 12.86 30.77 -8.80
CA GLU A 532 12.21 30.51 -7.52
C GLU A 532 13.23 30.19 -6.43
N ASN A 533 12.88 30.40 -5.17
CA ASN A 533 13.77 30.19 -4.03
C ASN A 533 13.56 28.85 -3.30
N LEU A 534 12.78 27.94 -3.88
CA LEU A 534 12.50 26.62 -3.30
C LEU A 534 12.43 25.56 -4.42
N ALA A 535 12.94 24.35 -4.15
CA ALA A 535 13.01 23.28 -5.13
C ALA A 535 11.63 22.71 -5.51
N ASP A 536 10.72 22.59 -4.56
CA ASP A 536 9.40 21.99 -4.77
C ASP A 536 8.54 22.68 -5.85
N PRO A 537 8.39 24.03 -5.86
CA PRO A 537 7.63 24.71 -6.91
C PRO A 537 8.38 24.70 -8.26
N ILE A 538 9.71 24.56 -8.26
CA ILE A 538 10.53 24.40 -9.46
C ILE A 538 10.23 23.06 -10.13
N ILE A 539 10.34 21.98 -9.36
CA ILE A 539 10.14 20.62 -9.88
C ILE A 539 8.71 20.45 -10.39
N SER A 540 7.71 20.81 -9.58
CA SER A 540 6.29 20.74 -9.99
C SER A 540 6.01 21.59 -11.22
N GLY A 541 6.51 22.83 -11.30
CA GLY A 541 6.29 23.68 -12.46
C GLY A 541 6.99 23.19 -13.74
N ARG A 542 8.16 22.57 -13.64
CA ARG A 542 8.85 22.00 -14.81
C ARG A 542 8.18 20.73 -15.31
N GLU A 543 7.84 19.81 -14.41
CA GLU A 543 7.30 18.50 -14.78
C GLU A 543 5.83 18.59 -15.19
N GLU A 544 5.02 19.38 -14.47
CA GLU A 544 3.57 19.45 -14.67
C GLU A 544 3.17 20.57 -15.65
N LEU A 545 3.85 21.73 -15.61
CA LEU A 545 3.47 22.90 -16.43
C LEU A 545 4.41 23.21 -17.60
N GLY A 546 5.57 22.56 -17.67
CA GLY A 546 6.57 22.86 -18.69
C GLY A 546 7.20 24.27 -18.58
N MET A 547 7.14 24.89 -17.40
CA MET A 547 7.69 26.23 -17.19
C MET A 547 9.22 26.20 -17.06
N PRO A 548 9.94 27.21 -17.60
CA PRO A 548 11.40 27.32 -17.51
C PRO A 548 11.81 27.83 -16.12
N LYS A 549 11.75 26.96 -15.11
CA LYS A 549 12.02 27.32 -13.72
C LYS A 549 13.45 26.99 -13.29
N LEU A 550 14.12 27.92 -12.61
CA LEU A 550 15.45 27.74 -12.04
C LEU A 550 15.53 28.28 -10.61
N TYR A 551 16.50 27.78 -9.85
CA TYR A 551 16.71 28.23 -8.49
C TYR A 551 17.51 29.54 -8.45
N THR A 552 17.06 30.49 -7.62
CA THR A 552 17.89 31.58 -7.10
C THR A 552 17.40 31.93 -5.70
N ALA A 553 18.29 32.37 -4.82
CA ALA A 553 17.87 33.01 -3.57
C ALA A 553 17.22 34.37 -3.89
N ILE A 554 16.05 34.62 -3.32
CA ILE A 554 15.25 35.83 -3.50
C ILE A 554 14.99 36.43 -2.12
N ASP A 555 15.63 37.56 -1.82
CA ASP A 555 15.34 38.36 -0.63
C ASP A 555 14.50 39.56 -1.02
N ALA A 556 13.37 39.75 -0.36
CA ALA A 556 12.44 40.83 -0.64
C ALA A 556 12.03 41.51 0.66
N ARG A 557 12.28 42.82 0.73
CA ARG A 557 12.08 43.63 1.94
C ARG A 557 11.27 44.86 1.60
N GLU A 558 10.17 45.02 2.32
CA GLU A 558 9.38 46.23 2.27
C GLU A 558 9.80 47.17 3.40
N ARG A 559 9.97 48.46 3.08
CA ARG A 559 10.11 49.55 4.05
C ARG A 559 9.01 50.58 3.78
N ARG A 560 8.91 51.60 4.64
CA ARG A 560 7.87 52.64 4.50
C ARG A 560 7.98 53.34 3.15
N GLY A 561 7.09 52.98 2.22
CA GLY A 561 7.03 53.56 0.87
C GLY A 561 8.05 53.01 -0.12
N SER A 562 8.82 51.97 0.22
CA SER A 562 9.78 51.35 -0.70
C SER A 562 9.78 49.83 -0.64
N TYR A 563 10.20 49.20 -1.73
CA TYR A 563 10.36 47.76 -1.86
C TYR A 563 11.72 47.45 -2.47
N HIS A 564 12.48 46.58 -1.80
CA HIS A 564 13.83 46.21 -2.21
C HIS A 564 13.89 44.70 -2.43
N LEU A 565 14.42 44.30 -3.58
CA LEU A 565 14.60 42.91 -3.98
C LEU A 565 16.07 42.68 -4.30
N GLN A 566 16.60 41.55 -3.83
CA GLN A 566 17.93 41.07 -4.15
C GLN A 566 17.86 39.61 -4.62
N THR A 567 18.55 39.31 -5.71
CA THR A 567 18.71 37.94 -6.22
C THR A 567 20.15 37.48 -6.16
N SER A 568 20.35 36.22 -5.77
CA SER A 568 21.69 35.65 -5.63
C SER A 568 21.71 34.13 -5.81
N TRP A 569 22.91 33.60 -6.02
CA TRP A 569 23.17 32.15 -6.02
C TRP A 569 24.39 31.90 -5.13
N GLU A 570 24.23 31.11 -4.06
CA GLU A 570 25.31 30.83 -3.08
C GLU A 570 26.01 32.11 -2.56
N GLY A 571 25.25 33.20 -2.35
CA GLY A 571 25.77 34.50 -1.90
C GLY A 571 26.32 35.40 -3.01
N ALA A 572 26.53 34.90 -4.23
CA ALA A 572 26.87 35.71 -5.39
C ALA A 572 25.64 36.52 -5.84
N VAL A 573 25.62 37.81 -5.51
CA VAL A 573 24.50 38.71 -5.80
C VAL A 573 24.58 39.17 -7.25
N TRP A 574 23.55 38.87 -8.02
CA TRP A 574 23.51 39.20 -9.45
C TRP A 574 22.44 40.23 -9.79
N GLY A 575 21.48 40.50 -8.91
CA GLY A 575 20.40 41.44 -9.20
C GLY A 575 19.94 42.24 -8.00
N HIS A 576 19.72 43.54 -8.23
CA HIS A 576 19.11 44.47 -7.29
C HIS A 576 17.95 45.20 -7.95
N PHE A 577 16.80 45.25 -7.29
CA PHE A 577 15.62 45.93 -7.79
C PHE A 577 15.02 46.80 -6.69
N HIS A 578 14.62 48.02 -7.05
CA HIS A 578 14.17 49.04 -6.12
C HIS A 578 12.91 49.71 -6.65
N LEU A 579 11.90 49.81 -5.80
CA LEU A 579 10.72 50.64 -6.01
C LEU A 579 10.67 51.64 -4.86
N GLU A 580 10.65 52.93 -5.16
CA GLU A 580 10.64 54.02 -4.19
C GLU A 580 9.35 54.81 -4.31
N ASN A 581 9.01 55.57 -3.26
CA ASN A 581 7.85 56.47 -3.26
C ASN A 581 6.53 55.80 -3.70
N LEU A 582 6.32 54.54 -3.28
CA LEU A 582 5.11 53.77 -3.54
C LEU A 582 3.88 54.44 -2.91
N LYS A 583 2.88 54.76 -3.74
CA LYS A 583 1.62 55.41 -3.33
C LYS A 583 0.44 54.49 -3.56
N ASP A 584 -0.46 54.42 -2.59
CA ASP A 584 -1.70 53.66 -2.70
C ASP A 584 -2.59 54.20 -3.83
N VAL A 585 -3.18 53.28 -4.59
CA VAL A 585 -4.19 53.56 -5.60
C VAL A 585 -5.39 52.63 -5.37
N ASP A 586 -6.57 53.09 -5.77
CA ASP A 586 -7.80 52.29 -5.66
C ASP A 586 -7.69 51.00 -6.49
N PRO A 587 -7.79 49.81 -5.87
CA PRO A 587 -7.77 48.52 -6.58
C PRO A 587 -8.86 48.38 -7.65
N GLY A 588 -9.99 49.08 -7.55
CA GLY A 588 -11.04 49.06 -8.56
C GLY A 588 -10.61 49.62 -9.93
N ASN A 589 -9.54 50.41 -9.97
CA ASN A 589 -9.03 51.07 -11.17
C ASN A 589 -7.80 50.37 -11.80
N ASP A 590 -7.18 49.40 -11.13
CA ASP A 590 -6.07 48.58 -11.67
C ASP A 590 -6.18 47.14 -11.15
N PRO A 591 -6.52 46.17 -12.01
CA PRO A 591 -6.69 44.78 -11.60
C PRO A 591 -5.38 44.06 -11.25
N GLY A 592 -4.24 44.76 -11.20
CA GLY A 592 -2.97 44.21 -10.73
C GLY A 592 -2.19 43.40 -11.76
N VAL A 593 -2.50 43.51 -13.06
CA VAL A 593 -1.89 42.71 -14.14
C VAL A 593 -0.38 42.96 -14.28
N ILE A 594 0.43 41.91 -14.41
CA ILE A 594 1.90 41.98 -14.41
C ILE A 594 2.48 42.79 -15.60
N GLY A 595 1.76 42.87 -16.72
CA GLY A 595 2.04 43.75 -17.86
C GLY A 595 1.02 44.88 -17.96
N GLY A 596 1.41 46.04 -18.46
CA GLY A 596 0.55 47.23 -18.49
C GLY A 596 -0.65 47.13 -19.46
N GLU A 597 -0.73 46.08 -20.27
CA GLU A 597 -1.80 45.81 -21.23
C GLU A 597 -2.49 44.46 -20.95
N PRO A 598 -3.81 44.34 -21.23
CA PRO A 598 -4.50 43.05 -21.20
C PRO A 598 -3.84 42.05 -22.15
N SER A 599 -3.54 40.85 -21.64
CA SER A 599 -2.97 39.74 -22.41
C SER A 599 -3.88 38.52 -22.30
N ASP A 600 -4.01 37.74 -23.37
CA ASP A 600 -4.86 36.54 -23.39
C ASP A 600 -4.33 35.44 -22.45
N GLY A 601 -3.03 35.46 -22.14
CA GLY A 601 -2.40 34.48 -21.25
C GLY A 601 -0.87 34.55 -21.23
N ILE A 602 -0.26 33.57 -20.56
CA ILE A 602 1.20 33.42 -20.47
C ILE A 602 1.65 32.34 -21.46
N LEU A 603 2.62 32.67 -22.31
CA LEU A 603 3.33 31.74 -23.18
C LEU A 603 4.64 31.30 -22.52
N VAL A 604 4.89 29.99 -22.50
CA VAL A 604 6.18 29.40 -22.11
C VAL A 604 6.58 28.32 -23.11
N HIS A 605 7.86 27.92 -23.07
CA HIS A 605 8.38 26.87 -23.94
C HIS A 605 8.92 25.72 -23.10
N ARG A 606 8.31 24.54 -23.22
CA ARG A 606 8.77 23.34 -22.53
C ARG A 606 9.90 22.71 -23.31
N TYR A 607 10.99 22.36 -22.63
CA TYR A 607 12.09 21.56 -23.17
C TYR A 607 12.59 20.56 -22.13
N ILE A 608 12.56 19.27 -22.48
CA ILE A 608 13.11 18.16 -21.69
C ILE A 608 14.08 17.38 -22.59
N PRO A 609 15.38 17.28 -22.24
CA PRO A 609 16.34 16.55 -23.06
C PRO A 609 16.16 15.04 -22.93
N LYS A 610 16.54 14.30 -23.97
CA LYS A 610 16.67 12.84 -23.90
C LYS A 610 17.78 12.41 -22.94
N VAL A 611 17.59 11.28 -22.27
CA VAL A 611 18.61 10.68 -21.40
C VAL A 611 19.61 9.89 -22.24
N GLY A 612 20.89 10.25 -22.17
CA GLY A 612 21.98 9.52 -22.82
C GLY A 612 22.99 10.44 -23.49
N ARG A 613 24.27 10.04 -23.47
CA ARG A 613 25.36 10.83 -24.08
C ARG A 613 25.17 11.01 -25.59
N ASP A 614 24.69 9.98 -26.27
CA ASP A 614 24.49 9.98 -27.72
C ASP A 614 23.23 10.75 -28.17
N CYS A 615 22.38 11.14 -27.21
CA CYS A 615 21.16 11.91 -27.45
C CYS A 615 21.32 13.41 -27.12
N LYS A 616 22.54 13.89 -26.85
CA LYS A 616 22.80 15.32 -26.60
C LYS A 616 22.22 16.19 -27.71
N GLY A 617 21.51 17.26 -27.33
CA GLY A 617 20.85 18.17 -28.25
C GLY A 617 19.49 17.68 -28.78
N GLN A 618 19.06 16.47 -28.42
CA GLN A 618 17.74 15.95 -28.77
C GLN A 618 16.78 16.12 -27.60
N ALA A 619 15.58 16.62 -27.88
CA ALA A 619 14.50 16.70 -26.90
C ALA A 619 13.75 15.37 -26.81
N GLU A 620 13.40 14.98 -25.59
CA GLU A 620 12.32 14.02 -25.29
C GLU A 620 10.95 14.70 -25.39
N ALA A 621 10.88 15.97 -24.96
CA ALA A 621 9.69 16.80 -25.11
C ALA A 621 10.08 18.25 -25.41
N GLU A 622 9.53 18.83 -26.46
CA GLU A 622 9.73 20.23 -26.86
C GLU A 622 8.44 20.77 -27.47
N TYR A 623 7.82 21.78 -26.84
CA TYR A 623 6.59 22.39 -27.35
C TYR A 623 6.22 23.70 -26.61
N PRO A 624 5.47 24.59 -27.27
CA PRO A 624 4.78 25.70 -26.60
C PRO A 624 3.76 25.24 -25.55
N VAL A 625 3.72 25.93 -24.42
CA VAL A 625 2.65 25.83 -23.42
C VAL A 625 2.03 27.21 -23.22
N PHE A 626 0.70 27.23 -23.09
CA PHE A 626 -0.07 28.44 -22.86
C PHE A 626 -0.93 28.31 -21.61
N VAL A 627 -0.96 29.37 -20.80
CA VAL A 627 -1.84 29.51 -19.65
C VAL A 627 -2.87 30.60 -19.96
N PRO A 628 -4.12 30.27 -20.32
CA PRO A 628 -5.13 31.27 -20.63
C PRO A 628 -5.60 31.98 -19.34
N HIS A 629 -5.47 33.30 -19.26
CA HIS A 629 -5.90 34.04 -18.05
C HIS A 629 -7.40 33.86 -17.75
N ALA A 630 -8.23 33.78 -18.79
CA ALA A 630 -9.67 33.59 -18.66
C ALA A 630 -10.07 32.21 -18.12
N ALA A 631 -9.24 31.18 -18.34
CA ALA A 631 -9.45 29.85 -17.78
C ALA A 631 -8.89 29.79 -16.35
N GLU A 632 -7.67 30.30 -16.17
CA GLU A 632 -6.97 30.27 -14.88
C GLU A 632 -7.70 31.03 -13.78
N SER A 633 -8.25 32.20 -14.10
CA SER A 633 -9.04 33.01 -13.16
C SER A 633 -10.30 32.32 -12.61
N LYS A 634 -10.74 31.23 -13.26
CA LYS A 634 -11.88 30.42 -12.80
C LYS A 634 -11.47 29.28 -11.87
N VAL A 635 -10.19 28.88 -11.87
CA VAL A 635 -9.68 27.79 -11.00
C VAL A 635 -9.55 28.31 -9.57
N VAL A 636 -8.73 29.34 -9.38
CA VAL A 636 -8.59 30.05 -8.10
C VAL A 636 -8.73 31.55 -8.38
N PRO A 637 -9.92 32.13 -8.16
CA PRO A 637 -10.14 33.55 -8.39
C PRO A 637 -9.29 34.38 -7.42
N SER A 638 -8.35 35.15 -7.96
CA SER A 638 -7.55 36.09 -7.19
C SER A 638 -8.36 37.34 -6.84
N LYS A 639 -8.20 37.82 -5.60
CA LYS A 639 -8.77 39.07 -5.10
C LYS A 639 -7.65 40.02 -4.73
N VAL A 640 -7.55 41.13 -5.45
CA VAL A 640 -6.63 42.21 -5.12
C VAL A 640 -7.16 42.99 -3.92
N ILE A 641 -6.32 43.16 -2.90
CA ILE A 641 -6.63 43.86 -1.65
C ILE A 641 -5.99 45.25 -1.66
N ARG A 642 -4.77 45.37 -2.16
CA ARG A 642 -4.02 46.62 -2.15
C ARG A 642 -3.15 46.76 -3.38
N VAL A 643 -3.13 47.95 -3.97
CA VAL A 643 -2.24 48.31 -5.07
C VAL A 643 -1.50 49.58 -4.72
N ARG A 644 -0.18 49.56 -4.89
CA ARG A 644 0.67 50.74 -4.80
C ARG A 644 1.45 50.92 -6.10
N LYS A 645 1.61 52.16 -6.55
CA LYS A 645 2.31 52.50 -7.79
C LYS A 645 3.42 53.51 -7.55
N THR A 646 4.42 53.45 -8.42
CA THR A 646 5.47 54.46 -8.54
C THR A 646 6.02 54.48 -9.97
N THR A 647 6.61 55.59 -10.37
CA THR A 647 7.48 55.68 -11.56
C THR A 647 8.96 55.69 -11.18
N GLU A 648 9.26 55.81 -9.88
CA GLU A 648 10.60 55.81 -9.31
C GLU A 648 10.97 54.38 -8.96
N ALA A 649 11.43 53.64 -9.97
CA ALA A 649 11.94 52.30 -9.81
C ALA A 649 13.21 52.12 -10.62
N SER A 650 14.06 51.20 -10.21
CA SER A 650 15.29 50.86 -10.91
C SER A 650 15.66 49.41 -10.67
N PHE A 651 16.47 48.86 -11.56
CA PHE A 651 17.12 47.59 -11.32
C PHE A 651 18.49 47.55 -11.97
N THR A 652 19.36 46.71 -11.41
CA THR A 652 20.69 46.41 -11.95
C THR A 652 20.87 44.91 -11.98
N ILE A 653 21.48 44.41 -13.05
CA ILE A 653 21.81 43.01 -13.24
C ILE A 653 23.32 42.95 -13.51
N ASP A 654 24.05 42.28 -12.63
CA ASP A 654 25.46 41.97 -12.80
C ASP A 654 25.58 40.58 -13.41
N ALA A 655 26.17 40.49 -14.60
CA ALA A 655 26.37 39.24 -15.32
C ALA A 655 27.24 38.25 -14.52
N LEU A 656 28.17 38.77 -13.71
CA LEU A 656 29.21 38.04 -13.01
C LEU A 656 30.00 37.07 -13.93
N GLY A 657 30.97 36.35 -13.35
CA GLY A 657 31.75 35.33 -14.03
C GLY A 657 31.16 33.92 -13.89
N TRP A 658 31.65 32.99 -14.72
CA TRP A 658 31.29 31.56 -14.64
C TRP A 658 31.67 30.94 -13.30
N GLU A 659 32.69 31.47 -12.61
CA GLU A 659 33.08 31.02 -11.26
C GLU A 659 32.03 31.37 -10.21
N SER A 660 31.40 32.55 -10.32
CA SER A 660 30.38 33.01 -9.37
C SER A 660 28.99 32.45 -9.68
N LEU A 661 28.68 32.18 -10.96
CA LEU A 661 27.38 31.70 -11.43
C LEU A 661 27.50 30.47 -12.36
N PRO A 662 28.12 29.36 -11.93
CA PRO A 662 28.45 28.23 -12.81
C PRO A 662 27.25 27.61 -13.55
N THR A 663 26.05 27.69 -12.98
CA THR A 663 24.83 27.14 -13.58
C THR A 663 23.88 28.21 -14.14
N LEU A 664 24.17 29.49 -13.94
CA LEU A 664 23.28 30.61 -14.28
C LEU A 664 23.93 31.69 -15.16
N GLN A 665 25.26 31.71 -15.31
CA GLN A 665 25.97 32.80 -15.99
C GLN A 665 25.42 33.05 -17.39
N HIS A 666 25.26 32.00 -18.21
CA HIS A 666 24.69 32.08 -19.55
C HIS A 666 23.27 32.66 -19.63
N ILE A 667 22.53 32.69 -18.52
CA ILE A 667 21.21 33.30 -18.44
C ILE A 667 21.35 34.74 -17.94
N ILE A 668 22.05 34.95 -16.82
CA ILE A 668 22.20 36.26 -16.20
C ILE A 668 22.96 37.22 -17.11
N SER A 669 23.98 36.78 -17.84
CA SER A 669 24.69 37.59 -18.82
C SER A 669 23.76 38.07 -19.93
N ARG A 670 22.84 37.22 -20.40
CA ARG A 670 21.85 37.57 -21.42
C ARG A 670 20.79 38.54 -20.89
N LEU A 671 20.43 38.44 -19.61
CA LEU A 671 19.55 39.40 -18.95
C LEU A 671 20.23 40.77 -18.77
N ALA A 672 21.52 40.79 -18.45
CA ALA A 672 22.31 42.02 -18.30
C ALA A 672 22.48 42.80 -19.62
N GLU A 673 22.37 42.14 -20.77
CA GLU A 673 22.42 42.78 -22.08
C GLU A 673 21.15 43.58 -22.43
N ILE A 674 20.04 43.39 -21.72
CA ILE A 674 18.76 44.04 -22.06
C ILE A 674 18.86 45.56 -21.81
N PRO A 675 18.81 46.42 -22.85
CA PRO A 675 18.88 47.86 -22.66
C PRO A 675 17.60 48.37 -22.03
N VAL A 676 17.70 49.20 -20.99
CA VAL A 676 16.53 49.82 -20.36
C VAL A 676 16.44 51.26 -20.84
N ASP A 677 15.59 51.50 -21.85
CA ASP A 677 15.43 52.84 -22.41
C ASP A 677 14.67 53.75 -21.43
N GLN A 678 13.66 53.21 -20.77
CA GLN A 678 12.80 53.94 -19.84
C GLN A 678 12.06 52.98 -18.90
N ILE A 679 11.99 53.33 -17.62
CA ILE A 679 11.04 52.73 -16.68
C ILE A 679 9.66 53.34 -16.92
N VAL A 680 8.71 52.50 -17.32
CA VAL A 680 7.34 52.91 -17.69
C VAL A 680 6.46 53.02 -16.46
N GLY A 681 6.69 52.15 -15.49
CA GLY A 681 6.01 52.17 -14.21
C GLY A 681 6.34 50.95 -13.38
N ALA A 682 6.13 51.06 -12.08
CA ALA A 682 6.28 49.96 -11.15
C ALA A 682 5.11 49.91 -10.18
N LYS A 683 4.81 48.70 -9.70
CA LYS A 683 3.71 48.50 -8.76
C LYS A 683 3.98 47.39 -7.77
N LEU A 684 3.29 47.47 -6.64
CA LEU A 684 3.22 46.48 -5.59
C LEU A 684 1.75 46.11 -5.37
N VAL A 685 1.40 44.87 -5.65
CA VAL A 685 0.03 44.34 -5.60
C VAL A 685 -0.04 43.27 -4.51
N GLU A 686 -1.03 43.36 -3.63
CA GLU A 686 -1.27 42.39 -2.57
C GLU A 686 -2.68 41.84 -2.70
N GLY A 687 -2.85 40.54 -2.44
CA GLY A 687 -4.14 39.90 -2.56
C GLY A 687 -4.21 38.49 -1.99
N GLU A 688 -5.37 37.88 -2.18
CA GLU A 688 -5.72 36.50 -1.80
C GLU A 688 -6.11 35.70 -3.03
N GLY A 689 -6.05 34.37 -2.93
CA GLY A 689 -6.34 33.46 -4.03
C GLY A 689 -5.14 33.35 -4.96
N VAL A 690 -4.31 32.33 -4.72
CA VAL A 690 -3.10 32.08 -5.51
C VAL A 690 -3.43 31.08 -6.62
N PRO A 691 -3.31 31.46 -7.91
CA PRO A 691 -3.51 30.56 -9.03
C PRO A 691 -2.49 29.41 -9.00
N ASP A 692 -2.94 28.19 -9.23
CA ASP A 692 -2.08 27.00 -9.28
C ASP A 692 -1.58 26.69 -10.69
N VAL A 693 -1.98 27.52 -11.67
CA VAL A 693 -1.59 27.45 -13.08
C VAL A 693 -1.99 26.13 -13.75
N SER A 694 -2.98 25.43 -13.20
CA SER A 694 -3.48 24.15 -13.72
C SER A 694 -4.17 24.25 -15.08
N SER A 695 -4.55 25.45 -15.53
CA SER A 695 -5.07 25.66 -16.88
C SER A 695 -4.00 25.62 -17.99
N ALA A 696 -2.73 25.43 -17.63
CA ALA A 696 -1.65 25.29 -18.59
C ALA A 696 -1.91 24.16 -19.59
N MET A 697 -1.79 24.46 -20.87
CA MET A 697 -2.03 23.51 -21.94
C MET A 697 -0.95 23.57 -23.02
N ARG A 698 -0.59 22.40 -23.55
CA ARG A 698 0.23 22.28 -24.76
C ARG A 698 -0.54 22.85 -25.96
N LEU A 699 0.09 23.70 -26.76
CA LEU A 699 -0.58 24.28 -27.95
C LEU A 699 -0.54 23.38 -29.19
N GLU A 700 0.48 22.53 -29.32
CA GLU A 700 0.66 21.56 -30.40
C GLU A 700 1.59 20.42 -29.99
#